data_AF-A0A7W9JGA7-F1
#
_entry.id   AF-A0A7W9JGA7-F1
#
_cell.length_a   1.000
_cell.length_b   1.000
_cell.length_c   1.000
_cell.angle_alpha   90.00
_cell.angle_beta   90.00
_cell.angle_gamma   90.00
#
_symmetry.space_group_name_H-M   'P 1'
#
loop_
_entity.id
_entity.type
_entity.pdbx_description
1 polymer ?
#
loop_
_entity_poly.entity_id
_entity_poly.type
_entity_poly.pdbx_seq_one_letter_code
_entity_poly.pdbx_strand_id
1 'polypeptide(L)'
;MATFRHRVQLLPRSLIAVLVLALLAVSGAVEVAPAAAAPTAAPSTSTERAELAQWWAPVHFQDVDTSGETSLDGKSDYLAAFDFDGDLNGRNNWENTSERPLAAHVYYSVVQTPSFSYLLYTYFHPRDWADGSLEDFQEDLSEHENDAEGALLVVANDGSEHGTLKAVITVSHKDFYSWLPDGSDFSSGDEDGDGRIAMKASPYGDGHERPWTGQQAGSHAAFAMGAIRQPSPDLGDQYDNGDGVLYNPGSTAEVPEGPNDRDVQYAPTDVFAPGGMWENRDLTTLFATPKNFAGDDGGNPNGAICGEGGVVGPADGECHTDAANPGWAWDDANDLPGQGYLATNPAELVHNYFNWPGKPTSADLDYTWNAYNGITPPDPPSAVNGGVGDPMEAHPGGDDGGTKPPTGIHHTCRPDGMPATGGVATPYCDVYDSEGREWLGAGRSRRVVGYFNGARTGADGTPYYLVKNIPWSKVTHINYAFAKVAANRISVGAPGPDNPAIGMTWPGNPGAEMDPRLPYQGHFNLLTKYKRQHPRVRTMISVGGWAESQGFYAMTTNADGTVNQGGINTFADSAVDFLRTYGFDGVDIDFEYPTMLDQTGNLNDWDAARSRRPGLPDSYAALMKTLREKLDRAAANDGSYYLLTSASSASGYLVRGMANQKALQYQDFTNLMAYDFHGSWNDVVGPNATLYDDGGDVELKDLYETPEYDGIGYFNTDWAFHYLRGAMQAGRINIGVPYYTRGWKDVTGGDHGLWGSAPGTDCQPGTGIVRPCGNGAVGIDNIWHDETGNGAEMSSGTNPMWHAKNLQFNLMPVYAKSVGLTPETDTSDRLTGQYARAWDAVTKTSWLWNDSKKVFLSTMDEQGLDAVTSYAIDQGAGGVMMWELGGDYQCPEAVTEEDHCGLGYTMTTKLHDQLAGAGAYGASRSSGSTVTVTSGAVDVTADLVDYGSKSTDLWPMQPKVRITNNTDVTIGGGKDVAFNFDLPTSTPPLIKDGEWKTSGQGGKWQVRPGHTGPNAGGGLSGDFHRVGVKLDYCQIIPRGKSLDIPIIYYLPATGPVNTTLSVGTSRFGLRTENNRGSTPASPPAGGCSAPTWVSSMTYDPAKQPVEDVTVKYNGNVWKAKWSTQGHIPGTGTDPDHEPWKLIGPAS
;
A
#
# COMPACT_ATOMS: atom_id res chain seq x y z
N MET A 1 7.67 6.26 53.74
CA MET A 1 8.39 6.34 55.03
C MET A 1 9.79 5.76 54.77
N ALA A 2 10.95 6.38 55.01
CA ALA A 2 11.38 7.61 55.70
C ALA A 2 12.77 8.04 55.11
N THR A 3 12.95 9.26 54.57
CA THR A 3 13.76 10.42 55.07
C THR A 3 15.26 10.17 55.33
N PHE A 4 16.25 10.93 54.79
CA PHE A 4 16.67 12.34 55.09
C PHE A 4 17.72 12.80 54.02
N ARG A 5 17.64 13.95 53.30
CA ARG A 5 18.14 15.35 53.55
C ARG A 5 19.57 15.44 54.18
N HIS A 6 20.53 16.29 53.80
CA HIS A 6 20.54 17.62 53.14
C HIS A 6 21.99 18.15 52.84
N ARG A 7 22.10 19.00 51.80
CA ARG A 7 22.85 20.30 51.66
C ARG A 7 24.40 20.33 51.54
N VAL A 8 24.96 20.83 50.42
CA VAL A 8 25.25 22.22 49.93
C VAL A 8 26.60 22.77 50.45
N GLN A 9 27.53 23.15 49.55
CA GLN A 9 28.08 24.53 49.40
C GLN A 9 29.22 24.62 48.35
N LEU A 10 29.31 25.82 47.76
CA LEU A 10 29.99 26.27 46.54
C LEU A 10 31.15 27.24 46.86
N LEU A 11 32.04 27.44 45.86
CA LEU A 11 32.88 28.62 45.56
C LEU A 11 34.21 28.81 46.35
N PRO A 12 35.25 29.51 45.81
CA PRO A 12 35.18 30.64 44.88
C PRO A 12 36.21 30.75 43.71
N ARG A 13 35.97 31.80 42.92
CA ARG A 13 36.66 32.39 41.74
C ARG A 13 38.10 32.87 42.00
N SER A 14 38.94 32.96 40.94
CA SER A 14 39.51 34.22 40.38
C SER A 14 40.93 34.10 39.76
N LEU A 15 41.03 34.59 38.50
CA LEU A 15 42.05 35.50 37.90
C LEU A 15 43.55 35.11 37.68
N ILE A 16 43.93 35.13 36.38
CA ILE A 16 44.97 35.96 35.69
C ILE A 16 46.49 35.62 35.74
N ALA A 17 47.09 35.75 34.54
CA ALA A 17 48.50 36.03 34.13
C ALA A 17 49.50 34.85 34.08
N VAL A 18 49.88 34.36 32.88
CA VAL A 18 50.92 34.85 31.93
C VAL A 18 52.34 34.81 32.49
N LEU A 19 53.18 33.92 31.94
CA LEU A 19 54.63 34.12 31.88
C LEU A 19 55.31 33.28 30.78
N VAL A 20 56.22 33.93 30.05
CA VAL A 20 57.47 33.43 29.41
C VAL A 20 57.51 33.28 27.87
N LEU A 21 57.93 34.39 27.23
CA LEU A 21 58.85 34.57 26.08
C LEU A 21 59.98 33.51 26.00
N ALA A 22 60.58 33.07 24.87
CA ALA A 22 60.80 33.67 23.55
C ALA A 22 61.56 32.70 22.59
N LEU A 23 61.69 33.14 21.32
CA LEU A 23 62.68 32.79 20.26
C LEU A 23 62.35 31.53 19.42
N LEU A 24 62.39 31.47 18.08
CA LEU A 24 63.01 32.28 17.01
C LEU A 24 62.49 31.84 15.60
N ALA A 25 62.25 32.84 14.73
CA ALA A 25 62.61 32.93 13.30
C ALA A 25 62.16 31.91 12.21
N VAL A 26 61.32 32.46 11.30
CA VAL A 26 61.34 32.39 9.80
C VAL A 26 60.78 31.14 9.09
N SER A 27 59.55 31.29 8.56
CA SER A 27 59.21 31.12 7.14
C SER A 27 57.76 31.58 6.91
N GLY A 28 57.52 32.25 5.79
CA GLY A 28 56.32 33.07 5.54
C GLY A 28 55.02 32.28 5.43
N ALA A 29 53.98 32.79 6.06
CA ALA A 29 52.59 32.49 5.73
C ALA A 29 52.01 33.72 5.04
N VAL A 30 51.44 33.49 3.86
CA VAL A 30 50.59 34.43 3.13
C VAL A 30 49.45 34.85 4.06
N GLU A 31 49.27 36.16 4.27
CA GLU A 31 48.04 36.69 4.87
C GLU A 31 46.88 36.40 3.91
N VAL A 32 46.09 35.38 4.22
CA VAL A 32 44.74 35.26 3.67
C VAL A 32 43.87 36.16 4.55
N ALA A 33 43.47 37.31 4.01
CA ALA A 33 42.44 38.14 4.61
C ALA A 33 41.16 37.29 4.81
N PRO A 34 40.48 37.37 5.96
CA PRO A 34 39.22 36.68 6.13
C PRO A 34 38.22 37.26 5.12
N ALA A 35 37.70 36.43 4.22
CA ALA A 35 36.59 36.79 3.37
C ALA A 35 35.43 37.23 4.26
N ALA A 36 35.03 38.50 4.13
CA ALA A 36 33.82 38.99 4.75
C ALA A 36 32.65 38.16 4.18
N ALA A 37 31.93 37.45 5.05
CA ALA A 37 30.67 36.82 4.66
C ALA A 37 29.73 37.92 4.13
N ALA A 38 29.29 37.77 2.88
CA ALA A 38 28.30 38.65 2.29
C ALA A 38 27.00 38.59 3.12
N PRO A 39 26.34 39.72 3.37
CA PRO A 39 25.04 39.73 4.02
C PRO A 39 24.05 38.98 3.13
N THR A 40 23.28 38.06 3.71
CA THR A 40 22.15 37.40 3.04
C THR A 40 21.12 38.47 2.63
N ALA A 41 21.10 38.80 1.34
CA ALA A 41 20.11 39.70 0.77
C ALA A 41 18.71 39.07 0.88
N ALA A 42 17.70 39.88 1.18
CA ALA A 42 16.32 39.44 1.15
C ALA A 42 15.93 39.00 -0.27
N PRO A 43 15.00 38.04 -0.43
CA PRO A 43 14.50 37.67 -1.75
C PRO A 43 13.89 38.90 -2.43
N SER A 44 14.19 39.06 -3.71
CA SER A 44 13.67 40.16 -4.52
C SER A 44 12.13 40.13 -4.54
N THR A 45 11.52 41.30 -4.70
CA THR A 45 10.10 41.47 -5.00
C THR A 45 9.85 41.21 -6.49
N SER A 46 8.58 41.01 -6.88
CA SER A 46 8.21 40.86 -8.28
C SER A 46 8.57 42.10 -9.12
N THR A 47 8.48 43.29 -8.53
CA THR A 47 8.87 44.55 -9.18
C THR A 47 10.37 44.59 -9.43
N GLU A 48 11.20 44.26 -8.45
CA GLU A 48 12.67 44.25 -8.60
C GLU A 48 13.13 43.24 -9.67
N ARG A 49 12.47 42.08 -9.79
CA ARG A 49 12.76 41.12 -10.86
C ARG A 49 12.36 41.63 -12.23
N ALA A 50 11.19 42.26 -12.35
CA ALA A 50 10.74 42.86 -13.60
C ALA A 50 11.66 44.02 -14.02
N GLU A 51 12.12 44.85 -13.08
CA GLU A 51 13.10 45.91 -13.34
C GLU A 51 14.44 45.33 -13.81
N LEU A 52 14.92 44.25 -13.19
CA LEU A 52 16.17 43.59 -13.59
C LEU A 52 16.06 42.93 -14.97
N ALA A 53 14.95 42.26 -15.26
CA ALA A 53 14.67 41.71 -16.60
C ALA A 53 14.55 42.85 -17.63
N GLN A 54 13.80 43.91 -17.34
CA GLN A 54 13.70 45.08 -18.22
C GLN A 54 15.08 45.73 -18.45
N TRP A 55 15.95 45.76 -17.43
CA TRP A 55 17.29 46.31 -17.56
C TRP A 55 18.14 45.47 -18.52
N TRP A 56 18.22 44.16 -18.35
CA TRP A 56 19.10 43.33 -19.19
C TRP A 56 18.47 42.81 -20.49
N ALA A 57 17.19 43.08 -20.74
CA ALA A 57 16.47 42.63 -21.94
C ALA A 57 17.30 42.91 -23.22
N PRO A 58 17.56 41.89 -24.07
CA PRO A 58 18.45 42.03 -25.22
C PRO A 58 17.96 43.03 -26.27
N VAL A 59 18.88 43.64 -27.01
CA VAL A 59 18.51 44.18 -28.34
C VAL A 59 18.56 43.00 -29.30
N HIS A 60 17.48 42.76 -30.04
CA HIS A 60 17.34 41.56 -30.86
C HIS A 60 17.14 41.95 -32.32
N PHE A 61 17.97 41.40 -33.21
CA PHE A 61 17.81 41.55 -34.64
C PHE A 61 17.26 40.26 -35.24
N GLN A 62 16.07 40.33 -35.79
CA GLN A 62 15.43 39.22 -36.48
C GLN A 62 15.64 39.43 -37.97
N ASP A 63 16.36 38.52 -38.62
CA ASP A 63 16.36 38.49 -40.08
C ASP A 63 14.97 38.13 -40.59
N VAL A 64 14.62 38.63 -41.77
CA VAL A 64 13.29 38.45 -42.33
C VAL A 64 13.40 38.07 -43.79
N ASP A 65 12.76 36.98 -44.18
CA ASP A 65 12.66 36.57 -45.57
C ASP A 65 11.29 36.93 -46.15
N THR A 66 11.30 37.53 -47.35
CA THR A 66 10.09 38.00 -48.05
C THR A 66 9.77 37.18 -49.29
N SER A 67 10.60 36.18 -49.64
CA SER A 67 10.29 35.23 -50.70
C SER A 67 9.45 34.05 -50.18
N GLY A 68 8.85 33.27 -51.09
CA GLY A 68 7.91 32.21 -50.72
C GLY A 68 6.46 32.67 -50.49
N GLU A 69 5.50 31.74 -50.61
CA GLU A 69 4.08 32.03 -50.33
C GLU A 69 3.76 32.03 -48.82
N THR A 70 4.58 31.36 -48.01
CA THR A 70 4.43 31.19 -46.56
C THR A 70 5.07 32.29 -45.72
N SER A 71 5.92 33.14 -46.31
CA SER A 71 6.62 34.25 -45.63
C SER A 71 5.74 35.43 -45.25
N LEU A 72 4.59 35.59 -45.92
CA LEU A 72 3.65 36.68 -45.72
C LEU A 72 4.30 38.08 -45.83
N ASP A 73 5.19 38.27 -46.83
CA ASP A 73 5.98 39.51 -47.02
C ASP A 73 6.86 39.82 -45.80
N GLY A 74 7.39 38.76 -45.18
CA GLY A 74 8.28 38.80 -44.02
C GLY A 74 7.59 38.77 -42.65
N LYS A 75 6.26 38.78 -42.60
CA LYS A 75 5.53 38.77 -41.33
C LYS A 75 5.67 37.47 -40.55
N SER A 76 5.97 36.36 -41.21
CA SER A 76 6.09 35.05 -40.56
C SER A 76 7.25 35.01 -39.57
N ASP A 77 8.30 35.81 -39.80
CA ASP A 77 9.46 35.93 -38.90
C ASP A 77 9.25 36.95 -37.77
N TYR A 78 8.07 37.58 -37.62
CA TYR A 78 7.88 38.61 -36.60
C TYR A 78 7.68 38.02 -35.20
N LEU A 79 8.31 38.65 -34.21
CA LEU A 79 8.03 38.37 -32.81
C LEU A 79 6.58 38.74 -32.48
N ALA A 80 5.89 37.85 -31.78
CA ALA A 80 4.48 38.05 -31.42
C ALA A 80 4.19 37.63 -29.98
N ALA A 81 3.00 37.99 -29.50
CA ALA A 81 2.43 37.34 -28.33
C ALA A 81 2.00 35.90 -28.69
N PHE A 82 2.16 34.94 -27.79
CA PHE A 82 1.71 33.55 -27.98
C PHE A 82 0.19 33.45 -28.20
N ASP A 83 -0.55 34.46 -27.75
CA ASP A 83 -2.00 34.62 -27.85
C ASP A 83 -2.38 35.87 -28.67
N PHE A 84 -1.61 36.20 -29.72
CA PHE A 84 -1.80 37.43 -30.51
C PHE A 84 -3.22 37.60 -31.10
N ASP A 85 -3.96 36.51 -31.29
CA ASP A 85 -5.34 36.48 -31.76
C ASP A 85 -6.40 36.46 -30.63
N GLY A 86 -5.97 36.22 -29.39
CA GLY A 86 -6.74 36.28 -28.16
C GLY A 86 -7.63 35.07 -27.86
N ASP A 87 -7.41 33.91 -28.49
CA ASP A 87 -8.26 32.72 -28.31
C ASP A 87 -7.64 31.57 -27.48
N LEU A 88 -6.34 31.67 -27.14
CA LEU A 88 -5.56 30.65 -26.42
C LEU A 88 -5.57 29.28 -27.13
N ASN A 89 -5.48 29.30 -28.44
CA ASN A 89 -5.33 28.12 -29.28
C ASN A 89 -4.02 28.22 -30.07
N GLY A 90 -3.06 27.37 -29.75
CA GLY A 90 -1.79 27.30 -30.47
C GLY A 90 -1.93 26.64 -31.84
N ARG A 91 -3.04 25.93 -32.08
CA ARG A 91 -3.28 25.08 -33.26
C ARG A 91 -3.82 25.82 -34.49
N ASN A 92 -3.95 27.14 -34.41
CA ASN A 92 -4.44 27.99 -35.50
C ASN A 92 -3.71 29.35 -35.58
N ASN A 93 -2.62 29.50 -34.83
CA ASN A 93 -1.71 30.63 -34.89
C ASN A 93 -1.14 30.80 -36.30
N TRP A 94 -0.81 29.70 -36.98
CA TRP A 94 -0.31 29.71 -38.34
C TRP A 94 -1.33 30.36 -39.29
N GLU A 95 -2.58 29.96 -39.27
CA GLU A 95 -3.66 30.52 -40.11
C GLU A 95 -3.94 31.98 -39.78
N ASN A 96 -3.93 32.32 -38.48
CA ASN A 96 -4.28 33.64 -37.99
C ASN A 96 -3.17 34.67 -38.20
N THR A 97 -1.93 34.23 -38.48
CA THR A 97 -0.73 35.09 -38.63
C THR A 97 -0.96 36.24 -39.63
N SER A 98 -1.60 35.96 -40.78
CA SER A 98 -1.83 36.97 -41.82
C SER A 98 -2.98 37.94 -41.51
N GLU A 99 -3.87 37.57 -40.58
CA GLU A 99 -5.14 38.25 -40.33
C GLU A 99 -5.10 39.18 -39.11
N ARG A 100 -4.07 39.07 -38.26
CA ARG A 100 -3.97 39.75 -36.97
C ARG A 100 -2.69 40.60 -36.87
N PRO A 101 -2.70 41.65 -36.02
CA PRO A 101 -1.49 42.39 -35.72
C PRO A 101 -0.54 41.57 -34.83
N LEU A 102 0.70 41.40 -35.26
CA LEU A 102 1.77 40.74 -34.49
C LEU A 102 2.52 41.80 -33.68
N ALA A 103 1.94 42.19 -32.54
CA ALA A 103 2.61 43.11 -31.63
C ALA A 103 3.77 42.38 -30.93
N ALA A 104 4.95 42.99 -30.89
CA ALA A 104 6.16 42.32 -30.45
C ALA A 104 6.19 42.12 -28.93
N HIS A 105 6.24 40.86 -28.51
CA HIS A 105 6.45 40.44 -27.13
C HIS A 105 7.70 39.55 -27.05
N VAL A 106 8.47 39.73 -25.98
CA VAL A 106 9.55 38.80 -25.61
C VAL A 106 9.26 38.32 -24.22
N TYR A 107 9.13 37.02 -24.06
CA TYR A 107 8.80 36.42 -22.78
C TYR A 107 10.04 36.31 -21.94
N TYR A 108 9.93 36.53 -20.62
CA TYR A 108 11.05 36.33 -19.72
C TYR A 108 10.66 35.54 -18.47
N SER A 109 11.65 34.86 -17.90
CA SER A 109 11.58 34.32 -16.56
C SER A 109 12.88 34.59 -15.80
N VAL A 110 12.75 34.70 -14.47
CA VAL A 110 13.87 35.05 -13.59
C VAL A 110 14.04 33.95 -12.55
N VAL A 111 15.26 33.42 -12.45
CA VAL A 111 15.71 32.54 -11.38
C VAL A 111 16.93 33.19 -10.71
N GLN A 112 17.04 33.12 -9.39
CA GLN A 112 18.10 33.78 -8.63
C GLN A 112 18.67 32.89 -7.53
N THR A 113 19.98 32.98 -7.34
CA THR A 113 20.73 32.43 -6.20
C THR A 113 21.45 33.61 -5.51
N PRO A 114 22.17 33.40 -4.40
CA PRO A 114 23.02 34.44 -3.82
C PRO A 114 24.07 34.95 -4.82
N SER A 115 24.57 34.07 -5.68
CA SER A 115 25.69 34.38 -6.59
C SER A 115 25.24 35.03 -7.91
N PHE A 116 24.14 34.58 -8.50
CA PHE A 116 23.72 34.99 -9.84
C PHE A 116 22.21 35.19 -9.96
N SER A 117 21.83 36.05 -10.90
CA SER A 117 20.50 36.14 -11.48
C SER A 117 20.54 35.59 -12.90
N TYR A 118 19.65 34.65 -13.18
CA TYR A 118 19.49 33.95 -14.44
C TYR A 118 18.23 34.49 -15.12
N LEU A 119 18.40 35.19 -16.23
CA LEU A 119 17.32 35.87 -16.95
C LEU A 119 17.13 35.16 -18.29
N LEU A 120 16.12 34.30 -18.36
CA LEU A 120 15.79 33.58 -19.57
C LEU A 120 14.81 34.40 -20.40
N TYR A 121 15.14 34.69 -21.66
CA TYR A 121 14.27 35.33 -22.63
C TYR A 121 13.87 34.34 -23.72
N THR A 122 12.60 34.35 -24.11
CA THR A 122 12.04 33.53 -25.18
C THR A 122 11.45 34.43 -26.26
N TYR A 123 11.91 34.21 -27.48
CA TYR A 123 11.45 34.83 -28.72
C TYR A 123 10.39 33.89 -29.31
N PHE A 124 9.15 34.35 -29.40
CA PHE A 124 8.05 33.53 -29.90
C PHE A 124 7.61 34.01 -31.28
N HIS A 125 7.43 33.06 -32.19
CA HIS A 125 7.00 33.30 -33.55
C HIS A 125 5.77 32.42 -33.83
N PRO A 126 4.70 32.94 -34.46
CA PRO A 126 3.54 32.12 -34.80
C PRO A 126 3.84 30.97 -35.78
N ARG A 127 4.96 31.04 -36.51
CA ARG A 127 5.34 30.13 -37.60
C ARG A 127 6.85 29.84 -37.55
N ASP A 128 7.27 28.60 -37.76
CA ASP A 128 8.61 28.19 -38.23
C ASP A 128 8.50 27.77 -39.70
N TRP A 129 9.20 28.42 -40.63
CA TRP A 129 8.98 28.26 -42.08
C TRP A 129 10.29 28.35 -42.87
N ALA A 130 10.40 27.83 -44.10
CA ALA A 130 11.64 27.96 -44.89
C ALA A 130 11.40 28.07 -46.41
N ASP A 131 12.32 28.75 -47.13
CA ASP A 131 12.15 29.06 -48.55
C ASP A 131 12.98 28.13 -49.47
N GLY A 132 12.39 27.01 -49.92
CA GLY A 132 12.87 26.30 -51.12
C GLY A 132 12.79 24.77 -51.17
N SER A 133 12.32 24.26 -52.32
CA SER A 133 12.43 22.86 -52.73
C SER A 133 13.81 22.55 -53.36
N LEU A 134 14.58 21.59 -52.80
CA LEU A 134 15.45 20.57 -53.45
C LEU A 134 16.81 20.30 -52.73
N GLU A 135 16.99 19.00 -52.43
CA GLU A 135 18.23 18.18 -52.47
C GLU A 135 18.96 17.72 -51.19
N ASP A 136 18.59 18.15 -49.98
CA ASP A 136 18.93 17.40 -48.76
C ASP A 136 17.65 17.17 -47.92
N PHE A 137 17.33 15.90 -47.69
CA PHE A 137 16.08 15.38 -47.11
C PHE A 137 15.81 15.81 -45.63
N GLN A 138 16.44 16.88 -45.13
CA GLN A 138 16.36 17.33 -43.73
C GLN A 138 15.60 18.66 -43.51
N GLU A 139 15.46 19.54 -44.51
CA GLU A 139 14.85 20.87 -44.29
C GLU A 139 13.34 20.93 -44.56
N ASP A 140 12.77 20.11 -45.45
CA ASP A 140 11.30 19.84 -45.54
C ASP A 140 10.81 18.97 -44.33
N LEU A 141 11.49 19.02 -43.18
CA LEU A 141 11.16 18.31 -41.94
C LEU A 141 11.13 19.28 -40.72
N SER A 142 11.17 20.60 -40.92
CA SER A 142 11.24 21.60 -39.85
C SER A 142 10.14 22.65 -39.82
N GLU A 143 9.33 22.84 -40.87
CA GLU A 143 8.24 23.83 -40.79
C GLU A 143 7.17 23.37 -39.78
N HIS A 144 6.82 24.22 -38.83
CA HIS A 144 5.83 23.90 -37.81
C HIS A 144 5.13 25.10 -37.17
N GLU A 145 3.96 24.85 -36.61
CA GLU A 145 3.17 25.88 -35.94
C GLU A 145 3.69 26.21 -34.54
N ASN A 146 3.82 27.51 -34.23
CA ASN A 146 4.49 28.01 -33.02
C ASN A 146 5.98 27.66 -32.99
N ASP A 147 6.79 28.68 -32.90
CA ASP A 147 8.23 28.56 -32.70
C ASP A 147 8.69 29.32 -31.47
N ALA A 148 9.77 28.83 -30.85
CA ALA A 148 10.33 29.43 -29.65
C ALA A 148 11.81 29.09 -29.44
N GLU A 149 12.67 30.09 -29.62
CA GLU A 149 14.07 30.12 -29.21
C GLU A 149 14.31 31.22 -28.19
N GLY A 150 15.56 31.45 -27.81
CA GLY A 150 15.86 32.45 -26.81
C GLY A 150 17.29 32.59 -26.40
N ALA A 151 17.46 33.29 -25.28
CA ALA A 151 18.75 33.49 -24.65
C ALA A 151 18.63 33.49 -23.12
N LEU A 152 19.52 32.76 -22.46
CA LEU A 152 19.74 32.84 -21.01
C LEU A 152 20.89 33.82 -20.72
N LEU A 153 20.61 34.89 -19.99
CA LEU A 153 21.62 35.82 -19.48
C LEU A 153 22.02 35.45 -18.05
N VAL A 154 23.32 35.39 -17.80
CA VAL A 154 23.91 35.12 -16.48
C VAL A 154 24.45 36.42 -15.90
N VAL A 155 23.81 36.96 -14.87
CA VAL A 155 24.16 38.25 -14.25
C VAL A 155 24.65 38.02 -12.83
N ALA A 156 25.88 38.46 -12.51
CA ALA A 156 26.44 38.34 -11.16
C ALA A 156 25.77 39.31 -10.19
N ASN A 157 25.40 38.79 -9.02
CA ASN A 157 24.86 39.57 -7.90
C ASN A 157 26.02 40.19 -7.08
N ASP A 158 26.76 41.12 -7.69
CA ASP A 158 27.99 41.70 -7.12
C ASP A 158 27.77 42.94 -6.22
N GLY A 159 26.51 43.28 -5.96
CA GLY A 159 26.11 44.43 -5.15
C GLY A 159 26.00 45.75 -5.94
N SER A 160 26.24 45.75 -7.25
CA SER A 160 25.83 46.85 -8.12
C SER A 160 24.30 46.87 -8.30
N GLU A 161 23.75 48.02 -8.72
CA GLU A 161 22.29 48.24 -8.80
C GLU A 161 21.57 47.23 -9.71
N HIS A 162 22.21 46.83 -10.81
CA HIS A 162 21.63 45.90 -11.80
C HIS A 162 22.50 44.65 -12.02
N GLY A 163 23.51 44.41 -11.16
CA GLY A 163 24.47 43.32 -11.35
C GLY A 163 25.40 43.50 -12.56
N THR A 164 26.29 42.54 -12.78
CA THR A 164 27.23 42.53 -13.91
C THR A 164 27.00 41.31 -14.79
N LEU A 165 26.72 41.49 -16.08
CA LEU A 165 26.59 40.39 -17.04
C LEU A 165 27.89 39.59 -17.18
N LYS A 166 27.80 38.27 -17.07
CA LYS A 166 28.95 37.33 -17.12
C LYS A 166 28.96 36.44 -18.34
N ALA A 167 27.80 35.97 -18.78
CA ALA A 167 27.66 35.11 -19.95
C ALA A 167 26.26 35.23 -20.54
N VAL A 168 26.12 34.83 -21.81
CA VAL A 168 24.85 34.68 -22.52
C VAL A 168 24.87 33.32 -23.20
N ILE A 169 23.84 32.51 -23.01
CA ILE A 169 23.66 31.23 -23.70
C ILE A 169 22.48 31.40 -24.66
N THR A 170 22.66 31.22 -25.97
CA THR A 170 21.58 31.31 -26.96
C THR A 170 21.13 29.93 -27.40
N VAL A 171 19.86 29.80 -27.79
CA VAL A 171 19.25 28.53 -28.22
C VAL A 171 19.08 28.53 -29.72
N SER A 172 19.53 27.47 -30.37
CA SER A 172 19.37 27.24 -31.80
C SER A 172 18.91 25.80 -31.98
N HIS A 173 17.60 25.61 -32.13
CA HIS A 173 16.97 24.30 -32.14
C HIS A 173 17.35 23.44 -30.92
N LYS A 174 18.20 22.42 -31.11
CA LYS A 174 18.69 21.47 -30.10
C LYS A 174 20.15 21.75 -29.71
N ASP A 175 20.66 22.95 -29.95
CA ASP A 175 22.02 23.31 -29.59
C ASP A 175 22.03 24.60 -28.77
N PHE A 176 22.85 24.64 -27.72
CA PHE A 176 23.07 25.81 -26.89
C PHE A 176 24.45 26.41 -27.16
N TYR A 177 24.51 27.72 -27.40
CA TYR A 177 25.75 28.43 -27.72
C TYR A 177 26.12 29.43 -26.64
N SER A 178 27.35 29.36 -26.15
CA SER A 178 27.86 30.07 -24.97
C SER A 178 28.76 31.27 -25.32
N TRP A 179 28.27 32.47 -25.04
CA TRP A 179 28.94 33.74 -25.37
C TRP A 179 29.36 34.52 -24.14
N LEU A 180 30.52 35.19 -24.24
CA LEU A 180 31.05 36.01 -23.14
C LEU A 180 31.09 37.50 -23.52
N PRO A 181 30.54 38.42 -22.72
CA PRO A 181 30.69 39.86 -22.98
C PRO A 181 32.16 40.30 -22.82
N ASP A 182 32.50 41.44 -23.40
CA ASP A 182 33.83 42.04 -23.26
C ASP A 182 34.13 42.34 -21.78
N GLY A 183 35.28 41.85 -21.30
CA GLY A 183 35.71 42.01 -19.91
C GLY A 183 35.14 40.97 -18.92
N SER A 184 34.38 39.97 -19.38
CA SER A 184 33.97 38.84 -18.53
C SER A 184 35.18 38.04 -18.02
N ASP A 185 35.09 37.61 -16.76
CA ASP A 185 36.05 36.72 -16.09
C ASP A 185 35.66 35.23 -16.18
N PHE A 186 34.57 34.91 -16.88
CA PHE A 186 34.20 33.55 -17.22
C PHE A 186 35.09 33.02 -18.36
N SER A 187 35.21 31.70 -18.45
CA SER A 187 35.93 30.96 -19.47
C SER A 187 35.24 29.61 -19.70
N SER A 188 35.56 28.92 -20.80
CA SER A 188 35.00 27.60 -21.13
C SER A 188 35.13 26.61 -19.96
N GLY A 189 34.01 25.97 -19.65
CA GLY A 189 33.85 24.95 -18.61
C GLY A 189 33.94 23.56 -19.20
N ASP A 190 32.92 22.77 -18.89
CA ASP A 190 32.66 21.49 -19.57
C ASP A 190 32.14 21.72 -21.00
N GLU A 191 31.58 22.91 -21.29
CA GLU A 191 31.26 23.40 -22.63
C GLU A 191 32.33 24.30 -23.25
N ASP A 192 32.48 24.19 -24.58
CA ASP A 192 33.34 25.05 -25.38
C ASP A 192 32.69 26.44 -25.57
N GLY A 193 33.31 27.51 -25.08
CA GLY A 193 32.85 28.88 -25.32
C GLY A 193 32.92 29.28 -26.81
N ASP A 194 31.78 29.70 -27.36
CA ASP A 194 31.57 29.99 -28.79
C ASP A 194 32.06 31.37 -29.26
N GLY A 195 32.35 32.27 -28.32
CA GLY A 195 32.99 33.54 -28.63
C GLY A 195 32.56 34.71 -27.75
N ARG A 196 32.53 35.90 -28.37
CA ARG A 196 32.15 37.16 -27.71
C ARG A 196 30.78 37.62 -28.16
N ILE A 197 30.02 38.21 -27.25
CA ILE A 197 28.76 38.89 -27.58
C ILE A 197 28.96 40.42 -27.58
N ALA A 198 28.51 41.05 -28.66
CA ALA A 198 28.51 42.51 -28.78
C ALA A 198 27.40 43.14 -27.92
N MET A 199 27.62 44.37 -27.48
CA MET A 199 26.64 45.14 -26.71
C MET A 199 26.09 46.29 -27.56
N LYS A 200 24.80 46.61 -27.41
CA LYS A 200 24.12 47.67 -28.17
C LYS A 200 23.16 48.45 -27.27
N ALA A 201 23.14 49.77 -27.42
CA ALA A 201 22.19 50.64 -26.72
C ALA A 201 20.83 50.66 -27.45
N SER A 202 19.74 50.65 -26.67
CA SER A 202 18.38 50.86 -27.17
C SER A 202 18.08 52.37 -27.29
N PRO A 203 17.42 52.84 -28.38
CA PRO A 203 17.02 54.24 -28.51
C PRO A 203 15.88 54.63 -27.54
N TYR A 204 15.20 53.65 -26.95
CA TYR A 204 14.05 53.82 -26.06
C TYR A 204 14.36 53.64 -24.57
N GLY A 205 15.61 53.26 -24.25
CA GLY A 205 16.07 53.01 -22.89
C GLY A 205 16.73 54.20 -22.20
N ASP A 206 17.39 53.91 -21.08
CA ASP A 206 18.17 54.81 -20.22
C ASP A 206 19.61 55.10 -20.72
N GLY A 207 19.96 54.62 -21.92
CA GLY A 207 21.27 54.83 -22.55
C GLY A 207 22.35 53.81 -22.19
N HIS A 208 22.04 52.72 -21.47
CA HIS A 208 23.00 51.62 -21.25
C HIS A 208 23.04 50.62 -22.42
N GLU A 209 24.15 49.89 -22.55
CA GLU A 209 24.33 48.86 -23.58
C GLU A 209 23.88 47.48 -23.09
N ARG A 210 23.15 46.75 -23.93
CA ARG A 210 22.55 45.43 -23.66
C ARG A 210 23.12 44.38 -24.60
N PRO A 211 23.02 43.08 -24.29
CA PRO A 211 23.42 42.02 -25.22
C PRO A 211 22.73 42.19 -26.57
N TRP A 212 23.51 42.09 -27.65
CA TRP A 212 23.00 42.17 -29.01
C TRP A 212 22.92 40.76 -29.60
N THR A 213 21.69 40.27 -29.73
CA THR A 213 21.36 38.92 -30.24
C THR A 213 20.74 39.00 -31.63
N GLY A 214 20.90 37.93 -32.39
CA GLY A 214 20.40 37.83 -33.76
C GLY A 214 19.76 36.47 -34.01
N GLN A 215 18.76 36.44 -34.88
CA GLN A 215 18.05 35.23 -35.24
C GLN A 215 17.90 35.13 -36.75
N GLN A 216 18.11 33.93 -37.29
CA GLN A 216 18.04 33.66 -38.72
C GLN A 216 16.59 33.75 -39.22
N ALA A 217 16.42 34.11 -40.50
CA ALA A 217 15.14 34.01 -41.19
C ALA A 217 14.87 32.54 -41.50
N GLY A 218 13.62 32.16 -41.39
CA GLY A 218 13.16 30.81 -41.63
C GLY A 218 13.50 29.81 -40.52
N SER A 219 14.79 29.50 -40.27
CA SER A 219 15.18 28.51 -39.26
C SER A 219 15.07 28.98 -37.81
N HIS A 220 14.89 30.28 -37.57
CA HIS A 220 14.77 30.87 -36.23
C HIS A 220 15.87 30.53 -35.21
N ALA A 221 17.00 29.99 -35.65
CA ALA A 221 18.13 29.74 -34.76
C ALA A 221 18.72 31.05 -34.20
N ALA A 222 18.80 31.16 -32.87
CA ALA A 222 19.27 32.36 -32.18
C ALA A 222 20.76 32.30 -31.78
N PHE A 223 21.48 33.40 -32.05
CA PHE A 223 22.93 33.54 -31.84
C PHE A 223 23.30 34.92 -31.27
N ALA A 224 24.57 35.09 -30.89
CA ALA A 224 25.16 36.41 -30.76
C ALA A 224 25.25 37.11 -32.13
N MET A 225 24.99 38.42 -32.18
CA MET A 225 25.07 39.16 -33.44
C MET A 225 26.44 39.08 -34.09
N GLY A 226 26.45 38.70 -35.37
CA GLY A 226 27.66 38.50 -36.17
C GLY A 226 28.29 37.11 -36.08
N ALA A 227 27.69 36.15 -35.37
CA ALA A 227 28.24 34.80 -35.18
C ALA A 227 27.56 33.69 -36.02
N ILE A 228 26.61 34.03 -36.88
CA ILE A 228 25.83 33.07 -37.66
C ILE A 228 26.65 32.36 -38.73
N ARG A 229 26.52 31.03 -38.77
CA ARG A 229 27.14 30.18 -39.79
C ARG A 229 26.10 29.90 -40.88
N GLN A 230 26.57 30.03 -42.12
CA GLN A 230 25.98 29.65 -43.42
C GLN A 230 24.66 28.84 -43.39
N PRO A 231 23.71 29.13 -44.31
CA PRO A 231 24.01 29.64 -45.65
C PRO A 231 24.05 31.16 -45.80
N SER A 232 23.60 31.95 -44.81
CA SER A 232 23.81 33.40 -44.83
C SER A 232 25.19 33.76 -44.23
N PRO A 233 26.17 34.22 -45.03
CA PRO A 233 27.38 34.80 -44.49
C PRO A 233 27.03 36.17 -43.89
N ASP A 234 27.18 36.28 -42.58
CA ASP A 234 27.17 37.51 -41.79
C ASP A 234 25.81 38.24 -41.70
N LEU A 235 24.98 37.98 -40.66
CA LEU A 235 23.86 38.87 -40.28
C LEU A 235 24.30 40.33 -40.12
N GLY A 236 25.58 40.55 -39.78
CA GLY A 236 26.17 41.88 -39.73
C GLY A 236 26.14 42.60 -41.07
N ASP A 237 26.30 41.88 -42.18
CA ASP A 237 26.17 42.40 -43.54
C ASP A 237 24.68 42.48 -43.98
N GLN A 238 23.80 41.58 -43.51
CA GLN A 238 22.35 41.67 -43.76
C GLN A 238 21.67 42.86 -43.07
N TYR A 239 22.12 43.22 -41.86
CA TYR A 239 21.71 44.48 -41.22
C TYR A 239 21.89 45.69 -42.16
N ASP A 240 22.93 45.68 -43.01
CA ASP A 240 23.23 46.72 -43.99
C ASP A 240 22.55 46.50 -45.38
N ASN A 241 22.00 45.31 -45.67
CA ASN A 241 21.42 44.95 -46.98
C ASN A 241 19.94 45.34 -47.17
N GLY A 242 19.27 45.79 -46.10
CA GLY A 242 17.95 46.42 -46.20
C GLY A 242 16.76 45.49 -45.97
N ASP A 243 16.94 44.40 -45.24
CA ASP A 243 15.94 43.46 -44.71
C ASP A 243 16.20 43.15 -43.21
N GLY A 244 15.16 42.67 -42.52
CA GLY A 244 15.18 42.32 -41.10
C GLY A 244 14.66 43.42 -40.15
N VAL A 245 14.14 42.98 -39.00
CA VAL A 245 13.54 43.83 -37.97
C VAL A 245 14.45 43.96 -36.75
N LEU A 246 14.68 45.19 -36.27
CA LEU A 246 15.42 45.46 -35.04
C LEU A 246 14.44 45.73 -33.88
N TYR A 247 14.34 44.75 -32.98
CA TYR A 247 13.52 44.80 -31.79
C TYR A 247 14.33 45.37 -30.61
N ASN A 248 13.79 46.43 -30.03
CA ASN A 248 14.34 47.14 -28.88
C ASN A 248 13.42 46.94 -27.67
N PRO A 249 13.96 46.66 -26.47
CA PRO A 249 13.15 46.53 -25.27
C PRO A 249 12.49 47.86 -24.93
N GLY A 250 11.17 47.83 -24.76
CA GLY A 250 10.34 49.01 -24.52
C GLY A 250 9.26 48.77 -23.46
N SER A 251 8.34 49.73 -23.34
CA SER A 251 7.17 49.65 -22.45
C SER A 251 5.87 49.36 -23.20
N THR A 252 5.96 49.26 -24.54
CA THR A 252 4.86 49.02 -25.47
C THR A 252 5.27 47.93 -26.44
N ALA A 253 4.31 47.09 -26.84
CA ALA A 253 4.47 46.14 -27.93
C ALA A 253 4.04 46.82 -29.24
N GLU A 254 4.97 47.00 -30.16
CA GLU A 254 4.73 47.58 -31.49
C GLU A 254 4.65 46.47 -32.54
N VAL A 255 3.86 46.73 -33.59
CA VAL A 255 3.82 45.86 -34.77
C VAL A 255 4.82 46.44 -35.77
N PRO A 256 5.76 45.66 -36.32
CA PRO A 256 6.68 46.18 -37.33
C PRO A 256 5.95 46.83 -38.51
N GLU A 257 6.43 47.98 -38.98
CA GLU A 257 5.83 48.68 -40.13
C GLU A 257 6.06 47.94 -41.46
N GLY A 258 7.06 47.05 -41.50
CA GLY A 258 7.39 46.19 -42.62
C GLY A 258 8.65 45.37 -42.37
N PRO A 259 9.10 44.56 -43.34
CA PRO A 259 10.19 43.59 -43.19
C PRO A 259 11.59 44.21 -43.04
N ASN A 260 11.70 45.54 -42.99
CA ASN A 260 12.95 46.27 -42.75
C ASN A 260 12.70 47.43 -41.76
N ASP A 261 12.12 47.10 -40.62
CA ASP A 261 11.86 48.05 -39.55
C ASP A 261 13.00 48.02 -38.53
N ARG A 262 13.75 49.13 -38.42
CA ARG A 262 14.92 49.20 -37.54
C ARG A 262 14.61 49.81 -36.17
N ASP A 263 13.34 50.04 -35.86
CA ASP A 263 12.96 50.81 -34.69
C ASP A 263 11.68 50.29 -34.02
N VAL A 264 11.58 48.98 -33.80
CA VAL A 264 10.39 48.35 -33.17
C VAL A 264 10.59 48.18 -31.68
N GLN A 265 9.66 48.64 -30.86
CA GLN A 265 9.62 48.28 -29.43
C GLN A 265 8.91 46.95 -29.20
N TYR A 266 9.55 46.06 -28.43
CA TYR A 266 8.88 44.91 -27.85
C TYR A 266 8.61 45.11 -26.36
N ALA A 267 7.54 44.48 -25.86
CA ALA A 267 7.23 44.46 -24.43
C ALA A 267 7.80 43.20 -23.75
N PRO A 268 8.73 43.33 -22.77
CA PRO A 268 9.13 42.20 -21.93
C PRO A 268 7.94 41.70 -21.11
N THR A 269 7.61 40.43 -21.25
CA THR A 269 6.40 39.84 -20.67
C THR A 269 6.76 38.68 -19.74
N ASP A 270 6.35 38.76 -18.48
CA ASP A 270 6.64 37.70 -17.51
C ASP A 270 5.87 36.42 -17.87
N VAL A 271 6.59 35.31 -18.04
CA VAL A 271 6.03 33.96 -18.29
C VAL A 271 5.02 33.56 -17.19
N PHE A 272 5.24 34.03 -15.97
CA PHE A 272 4.40 33.77 -14.79
C PHE A 272 3.38 34.88 -14.49
N ALA A 273 3.19 35.85 -15.39
CA ALA A 273 2.11 36.83 -15.24
C ALA A 273 0.75 36.10 -15.13
N PRO A 274 -0.24 36.65 -14.39
CA PRO A 274 -1.58 36.07 -14.36
C PRO A 274 -2.17 35.93 -15.76
N GLY A 275 -2.66 34.75 -16.11
CA GLY A 275 -3.12 34.41 -17.46
C GLY A 275 -1.98 34.30 -18.49
N GLY A 276 -0.72 34.32 -18.05
CA GLY A 276 0.46 34.19 -18.89
C GLY A 276 0.73 32.76 -19.32
N MET A 277 1.84 32.57 -20.03
CA MET A 277 2.20 31.33 -20.70
C MET A 277 2.27 30.14 -19.71
N TRP A 278 2.79 30.37 -18.50
CA TRP A 278 2.92 29.33 -17.49
C TRP A 278 1.59 28.84 -16.91
N GLU A 279 0.65 29.73 -16.61
CA GLU A 279 -0.66 29.35 -16.03
C GLU A 279 -1.49 28.53 -17.01
N ASN A 280 -1.30 28.77 -18.31
CA ASN A 280 -2.03 28.12 -19.39
C ASN A 280 -1.35 26.84 -19.94
N ARG A 281 -0.20 26.40 -19.39
CA ARG A 281 0.58 25.26 -19.91
C ARG A 281 -0.15 23.91 -19.94
N ASP A 282 -1.23 23.79 -19.16
CA ASP A 282 -2.07 22.58 -19.12
C ASP A 282 -3.28 22.69 -20.08
N LEU A 283 -3.46 23.82 -20.77
CA LEU A 283 -4.51 23.99 -21.79
C LEU A 283 -4.11 23.28 -23.07
N THR A 284 -4.78 22.16 -23.37
CA THR A 284 -4.47 21.32 -24.53
C THR A 284 -4.70 21.97 -25.89
N THR A 285 -5.41 23.09 -25.92
CA THR A 285 -5.58 23.93 -27.13
C THR A 285 -4.35 24.77 -27.40
N LEU A 286 -3.59 25.14 -26.37
CA LEU A 286 -2.38 25.96 -26.48
C LEU A 286 -1.10 25.13 -26.43
N PHE A 287 -1.11 24.04 -25.66
CA PHE A 287 0.03 23.15 -25.43
C PHE A 287 -0.38 21.69 -25.66
N ALA A 288 0.28 20.96 -26.56
CA ALA A 288 0.02 19.53 -26.74
C ALA A 288 0.36 18.73 -25.48
N THR A 289 1.44 19.14 -24.81
CA THR A 289 1.80 18.75 -23.45
C THR A 289 2.34 19.98 -22.72
N PRO A 290 2.46 19.99 -21.38
CA PRO A 290 3.11 21.10 -20.67
C PRO A 290 4.56 21.40 -21.11
N LYS A 291 5.15 20.56 -21.97
CA LYS A 291 6.50 20.68 -22.53
C LYS A 291 6.53 20.97 -24.04
N ASN A 292 5.38 21.12 -24.71
CA ASN A 292 5.28 21.31 -26.16
C ASN A 292 4.09 22.21 -26.49
N PHE A 293 4.28 23.24 -27.32
CA PHE A 293 3.15 23.98 -27.87
C PHE A 293 2.23 23.04 -28.67
N ALA A 294 0.97 23.44 -28.89
CA ALA A 294 0.02 22.66 -29.68
C ALA A 294 0.09 23.09 -31.15
N GLY A 295 0.42 22.16 -32.06
CA GLY A 295 0.35 22.39 -33.51
C GLY A 295 -1.00 22.05 -34.15
N ASP A 296 -1.14 22.32 -35.45
CA ASP A 296 -2.39 22.22 -36.20
C ASP A 296 -3.04 20.82 -36.11
N ASP A 297 -4.38 20.78 -36.02
CA ASP A 297 -5.20 19.56 -36.03
C ASP A 297 -5.99 19.34 -37.34
N GLY A 298 -5.80 20.22 -38.32
CA GLY A 298 -6.43 20.25 -39.63
C GLY A 298 -6.07 19.07 -40.54
N GLY A 299 -7.09 18.32 -40.99
CA GLY A 299 -6.89 17.25 -41.96
C GLY A 299 -6.55 17.77 -43.37
N ASN A 300 -5.32 17.55 -43.84
CA ASN A 300 -4.92 17.81 -45.22
C ASN A 300 -5.75 16.94 -46.22
N PRO A 301 -6.32 17.51 -47.30
CA PRO A 301 -7.03 16.77 -48.35
C PRO A 301 -6.19 15.76 -49.16
N ASN A 302 -4.86 15.66 -48.96
CA ASN A 302 -3.96 14.79 -49.73
C ASN A 302 -3.30 13.62 -48.97
N GLY A 303 -3.66 13.37 -47.71
CA GLY A 303 -3.32 12.12 -47.01
C GLY A 303 -2.07 12.18 -46.14
N ALA A 304 -2.31 12.26 -44.82
CA ALA A 304 -1.45 11.97 -43.67
C ALA A 304 0.00 12.50 -43.73
N ILE A 305 0.15 13.82 -43.57
CA ILE A 305 1.34 14.56 -43.11
C ILE A 305 0.77 15.83 -42.40
N CYS A 306 1.17 16.13 -41.16
CA CYS A 306 0.75 17.34 -40.44
C CYS A 306 1.41 18.56 -41.16
N GLY A 307 0.63 19.58 -41.53
CA GLY A 307 1.11 20.79 -42.24
C GLY A 307 1.59 20.60 -43.69
N GLU A 308 1.42 21.63 -44.53
CA GLU A 308 1.90 21.64 -45.92
C GLU A 308 3.36 22.14 -45.95
N GLY A 309 4.31 21.26 -45.60
CA GLY A 309 5.75 21.58 -45.50
C GLY A 309 6.66 20.41 -45.13
N GLY A 310 6.09 19.38 -44.49
CA GLY A 310 6.75 18.09 -44.26
C GLY A 310 7.33 17.97 -42.84
N VAL A 311 6.86 16.96 -42.10
CA VAL A 311 7.64 16.10 -41.18
C VAL A 311 7.00 14.72 -41.21
N VAL A 312 7.77 13.65 -41.43
CA VAL A 312 7.25 12.27 -41.30
C VAL A 312 7.17 11.91 -39.81
N GLY A 313 5.98 12.02 -39.22
CA GLY A 313 5.71 11.52 -37.86
C GLY A 313 5.77 9.99 -37.75
N PRO A 314 5.86 9.44 -36.52
CA PRO A 314 5.81 8.00 -36.30
C PRO A 314 4.50 7.39 -36.82
N ALA A 315 4.55 6.10 -37.20
CA ALA A 315 3.48 5.40 -37.94
C ALA A 315 2.16 5.20 -37.15
N ASP A 316 2.04 5.78 -35.95
CA ASP A 316 0.89 5.70 -35.05
C ASP A 316 -0.12 6.85 -35.21
N GLY A 317 0.25 7.94 -35.89
CA GLY A 317 -0.69 8.97 -36.34
C GLY A 317 -1.12 9.98 -35.27
N GLU A 318 -0.31 10.22 -34.24
CA GLU A 318 -0.54 11.30 -33.27
C GLU A 318 0.33 12.54 -33.58
N CYS A 319 -0.27 13.67 -33.99
CA CYS A 319 0.41 14.95 -34.33
C CYS A 319 0.86 15.71 -33.05
N HIS A 320 1.79 15.17 -32.26
CA HIS A 320 2.39 15.89 -31.11
C HIS A 320 3.62 16.73 -31.47
N THR A 321 4.08 16.69 -32.73
CA THR A 321 5.40 17.19 -33.16
C THR A 321 5.35 18.41 -34.08
N ASP A 322 4.19 19.04 -34.26
CA ASP A 322 4.00 20.19 -35.15
C ASP A 322 4.09 21.52 -34.37
N ALA A 323 5.02 21.61 -33.41
CA ALA A 323 5.31 22.84 -32.66
C ALA A 323 6.61 22.74 -31.84
N ALA A 324 7.23 23.89 -31.55
CA ALA A 324 8.43 23.97 -30.72
C ALA A 324 8.18 23.73 -29.22
N ASN A 325 9.28 23.57 -28.48
CA ASN A 325 9.27 23.51 -27.02
C ASN A 325 9.25 24.93 -26.43
N PRO A 326 8.48 25.21 -25.37
CA PRO A 326 8.66 26.44 -24.60
C PRO A 326 10.00 26.45 -23.86
N GLY A 327 10.42 27.62 -23.38
CA GLY A 327 11.74 27.82 -22.74
C GLY A 327 12.08 26.89 -21.58
N TRP A 328 11.09 26.35 -20.86
CA TRP A 328 11.28 25.39 -19.77
C TRP A 328 11.36 23.91 -20.21
N ALA A 329 11.39 23.66 -21.51
CA ALA A 329 11.49 22.32 -22.10
C ALA A 329 12.58 22.20 -23.19
N TRP A 330 13.39 23.25 -23.41
CA TRP A 330 14.57 23.19 -24.29
C TRP A 330 15.62 22.20 -23.75
N ASP A 331 16.27 21.49 -24.66
CA ASP A 331 17.25 20.44 -24.38
C ASP A 331 18.25 20.37 -25.53
N ASP A 332 19.55 20.44 -25.23
CA ASP A 332 20.60 20.23 -26.22
C ASP A 332 20.90 18.73 -26.45
N ALA A 333 20.37 17.86 -25.58
CA ALA A 333 20.49 16.41 -25.60
C ALA A 333 21.92 15.84 -25.47
N ASN A 334 22.95 16.69 -25.35
CA ASN A 334 24.34 16.26 -25.23
C ASN A 334 25.00 16.71 -23.92
N ASP A 335 24.49 17.75 -23.24
CA ASP A 335 25.20 18.34 -22.11
C ASP A 335 24.39 18.18 -20.81
N LEU A 336 25.08 17.69 -19.77
CA LEU A 336 24.45 17.59 -18.46
C LEU A 336 24.42 18.96 -17.78
N PRO A 337 23.29 19.31 -17.13
CA PRO A 337 22.24 18.39 -16.73
C PRO A 337 20.89 18.70 -17.42
N GLY A 338 20.31 17.71 -18.11
CA GLY A 338 18.87 17.48 -18.35
C GLY A 338 18.00 18.53 -19.07
N GLN A 339 17.02 18.03 -19.84
CA GLN A 339 15.94 18.83 -20.45
C GLN A 339 15.33 19.88 -19.49
N GLY A 340 15.23 21.12 -19.97
CA GLY A 340 14.55 22.23 -19.30
C GLY A 340 15.40 22.99 -18.29
N TYR A 341 16.63 22.54 -18.00
CA TYR A 341 17.48 23.14 -16.97
C TYR A 341 17.89 24.57 -17.26
N LEU A 342 17.94 24.97 -18.53
CA LEU A 342 18.13 26.37 -18.93
C LEU A 342 17.13 27.31 -18.23
N ALA A 343 15.92 26.84 -17.93
CA ALA A 343 14.91 27.56 -17.15
C ALA A 343 14.82 27.09 -15.69
N THR A 344 14.76 25.78 -15.46
CA THR A 344 14.37 25.22 -14.15
C THR A 344 15.52 25.11 -13.17
N ASN A 345 16.75 24.90 -13.67
CA ASN A 345 17.97 24.77 -12.86
C ASN A 345 19.19 25.42 -13.54
N PRO A 346 19.13 26.72 -13.87
CA PRO A 346 20.20 27.38 -14.62
C PRO A 346 21.49 27.51 -13.82
N ALA A 347 21.45 27.39 -12.49
CA ALA A 347 22.65 27.47 -11.66
C ALA A 347 23.56 26.25 -11.85
N GLU A 348 22.99 25.07 -12.05
CA GLU A 348 23.76 23.86 -12.34
C GLU A 348 24.29 23.88 -13.77
N LEU A 349 23.46 24.26 -14.74
CA LEU A 349 23.87 24.40 -16.13
C LEU A 349 25.05 25.39 -16.26
N VAL A 350 24.94 26.59 -15.67
CA VAL A 350 26.01 27.60 -15.70
C VAL A 350 27.26 27.15 -14.92
N HIS A 351 27.08 26.41 -13.82
CA HIS A 351 28.21 25.82 -13.12
C HIS A 351 28.96 24.83 -14.00
N ASN A 352 28.29 24.01 -14.80
CA ASN A 352 28.97 23.08 -15.71
C ASN A 352 29.60 23.82 -16.90
N TYR A 353 28.82 24.70 -17.55
CA TYR A 353 29.21 25.38 -18.79
C TYR A 353 30.41 26.30 -18.66
N PHE A 354 30.62 26.94 -17.50
CA PHE A 354 31.64 27.98 -17.36
C PHE A 354 32.58 27.74 -16.16
N ASN A 355 33.83 28.17 -16.33
CA ASN A 355 34.82 28.32 -15.27
C ASN A 355 35.05 29.80 -14.95
N TRP A 356 35.15 30.17 -13.67
CA TRP A 356 35.47 31.53 -13.22
C TRP A 356 36.32 31.55 -11.95
N PRO A 357 37.01 32.66 -11.63
CA PRO A 357 37.80 32.78 -10.42
C PRO A 357 36.99 32.53 -9.15
N GLY A 358 37.38 31.52 -8.37
CA GLY A 358 36.69 31.18 -7.13
C GLY A 358 35.40 30.37 -7.30
N LYS A 359 35.16 29.76 -8.48
CA LYS A 359 34.06 28.82 -8.71
C LYS A 359 34.01 27.75 -7.60
N PRO A 360 32.86 27.57 -6.93
CA PRO A 360 32.69 26.54 -5.92
C PRO A 360 32.79 25.13 -6.52
N THR A 361 33.08 24.12 -5.69
CA THR A 361 33.17 22.73 -6.14
C THR A 361 31.83 22.13 -6.56
N SER A 362 30.71 22.79 -6.25
CA SER A 362 29.34 22.41 -6.60
C SER A 362 28.54 23.65 -6.97
N ALA A 363 27.50 23.50 -7.79
CA ALA A 363 26.60 24.57 -8.15
C ALA A 363 25.95 25.23 -6.92
N ASP A 364 25.68 26.53 -7.03
CA ASP A 364 24.95 27.30 -6.02
C ASP A 364 23.45 27.05 -6.20
N LEU A 365 22.93 26.00 -5.55
CA LEU A 365 21.52 25.60 -5.64
C LEU A 365 20.65 26.26 -4.55
N ASP A 366 21.20 27.21 -3.78
CA ASP A 366 20.47 27.96 -2.75
C ASP A 366 19.57 29.03 -3.41
N TYR A 367 18.61 28.62 -4.24
CA TYR A 367 17.74 29.53 -4.96
C TYR A 367 17.04 30.51 -4.01
N THR A 368 17.38 31.80 -4.12
CA THR A 368 16.69 32.89 -3.42
C THR A 368 15.35 33.20 -4.06
N TRP A 369 15.19 32.86 -5.35
CA TRP A 369 13.94 32.85 -6.08
C TRP A 369 14.00 31.85 -7.25
N ASN A 370 13.05 30.92 -7.31
CA ASN A 370 12.86 30.06 -8.48
C ASN A 370 11.36 29.75 -8.63
N ALA A 371 10.73 30.32 -9.65
CA ALA A 371 9.31 30.15 -9.92
C ALA A 371 8.96 28.76 -10.53
N TYR A 372 9.96 28.01 -10.97
CA TYR A 372 9.85 26.64 -11.48
C TYR A 372 10.00 25.55 -10.39
N ASN A 373 10.24 25.95 -9.13
CA ASN A 373 10.53 25.01 -8.04
C ASN A 373 9.36 24.04 -7.79
N GLY A 374 9.62 22.73 -7.84
CA GLY A 374 8.63 21.65 -7.76
C GLY A 374 8.42 20.83 -9.05
N ILE A 375 9.18 21.11 -10.11
CA ILE A 375 9.04 20.47 -11.44
C ILE A 375 10.31 19.74 -11.92
N THR A 376 11.39 19.73 -11.13
CA THR A 376 12.54 18.87 -11.41
C THR A 376 12.06 17.40 -11.46
N PRO A 377 12.36 16.62 -12.51
CA PRO A 377 12.47 15.18 -12.33
C PRO A 377 13.37 14.96 -11.12
N PRO A 378 13.02 14.09 -10.17
CA PRO A 378 13.95 13.77 -9.09
C PRO A 378 15.30 13.39 -9.72
N ASP A 379 16.38 13.88 -9.13
CA ASP A 379 17.75 13.53 -9.52
C ASP A 379 17.86 12.01 -9.79
N PRO A 380 18.72 11.56 -10.71
CA PRO A 380 19.08 10.15 -10.78
C PRO A 380 19.43 9.62 -9.37
N PRO A 381 19.02 8.38 -9.03
CA PRO A 381 18.41 8.02 -7.74
C PRO A 381 19.35 7.93 -6.53
N SER A 382 20.53 8.54 -6.55
CA SER A 382 21.59 8.20 -5.58
C SER A 382 21.50 8.88 -4.20
N ALA A 383 20.60 9.87 -3.99
CA ALA A 383 20.53 10.60 -2.70
C ALA A 383 19.14 10.65 -2.02
N VAL A 384 18.04 10.59 -2.78
CA VAL A 384 16.69 10.69 -2.17
C VAL A 384 16.37 9.42 -1.39
N ASN A 385 15.95 9.59 -0.13
CA ASN A 385 15.55 8.50 0.75
C ASN A 385 16.62 7.39 0.89
N GLY A 386 17.90 7.76 0.94
CA GLY A 386 19.00 6.80 1.05
C GLY A 386 19.24 5.97 -0.22
N GLY A 387 18.63 6.35 -1.34
CA GLY A 387 18.79 5.69 -2.63
C GLY A 387 17.74 4.62 -2.92
N VAL A 388 16.84 4.27 -1.99
CA VAL A 388 15.79 3.25 -2.28
C VAL A 388 14.61 3.79 -3.09
N GLY A 389 14.63 5.08 -3.45
CA GLY A 389 13.52 5.77 -4.11
C GLY A 389 12.48 6.36 -3.15
N ASP A 390 11.64 7.25 -3.68
CA ASP A 390 10.57 7.93 -2.95
C ASP A 390 9.29 7.99 -3.80
N PRO A 391 8.63 6.84 -4.03
CA PRO A 391 7.49 6.77 -4.95
C PRO A 391 6.32 7.59 -4.41
N MET A 392 5.74 8.42 -5.26
CA MET A 392 4.53 9.18 -4.96
C MET A 392 3.60 9.12 -6.16
N GLU A 393 2.39 8.62 -5.94
CA GLU A 393 1.38 8.57 -6.98
C GLU A 393 0.85 9.99 -7.26
N ALA A 394 0.56 10.30 -8.53
CA ALA A 394 -0.18 11.51 -8.86
C ALA A 394 -1.59 11.45 -8.26
N HIS A 395 -2.04 12.54 -7.63
CA HIS A 395 -3.38 12.62 -7.03
C HIS A 395 -4.25 13.60 -7.83
N PRO A 396 -4.73 13.22 -9.04
CA PRO A 396 -5.43 14.12 -9.93
C PRO A 396 -6.80 14.59 -9.39
N GLY A 397 -7.22 14.13 -8.21
CA GLY A 397 -8.49 14.52 -7.60
C GLY A 397 -9.67 14.14 -8.49
N GLY A 398 -10.01 12.85 -8.54
CA GLY A 398 -11.06 12.38 -9.46
C GLY A 398 -11.62 11.01 -9.14
N ASP A 399 -11.35 10.49 -7.95
CA ASP A 399 -11.79 9.17 -7.53
C ASP A 399 -13.10 9.27 -6.74
N ASP A 400 -14.08 9.98 -7.31
CA ASP A 400 -15.34 10.38 -6.69
C ASP A 400 -16.30 9.20 -6.39
N GLY A 401 -15.84 7.97 -6.65
CA GLY A 401 -16.48 6.72 -6.24
C GLY A 401 -17.77 6.38 -7.00
N GLY A 402 -18.24 7.25 -7.91
CA GLY A 402 -19.57 7.15 -8.51
C GLY A 402 -20.70 7.28 -7.48
N THR A 403 -21.94 7.41 -7.97
CA THR A 403 -23.10 7.48 -7.08
C THR A 403 -23.37 6.13 -6.46
N LYS A 404 -23.19 6.05 -5.14
CA LYS A 404 -23.56 4.87 -4.37
C LYS A 404 -25.05 4.53 -4.59
N PRO A 405 -25.43 3.25 -4.70
CA PRO A 405 -26.83 2.86 -4.85
C PRO A 405 -27.71 3.44 -3.72
N PRO A 406 -28.95 3.88 -4.03
CA PRO A 406 -29.84 4.49 -3.04
C PRO A 406 -30.08 3.59 -1.83
N THR A 407 -30.05 4.17 -0.63
CA THR A 407 -30.15 3.46 0.63
C THR A 407 -31.54 2.86 0.82
N GLY A 408 -31.59 1.53 0.93
CA GLY A 408 -32.79 0.77 1.29
C GLY A 408 -33.03 0.72 2.81
N ILE A 409 -33.83 -0.24 3.27
CA ILE A 409 -34.03 -0.44 4.70
C ILE A 409 -32.73 -1.02 5.30
N HIS A 410 -31.99 -0.25 6.11
CA HIS A 410 -30.60 -0.59 6.52
C HIS A 410 -30.35 -2.04 6.95
N HIS A 411 -31.32 -2.71 7.58
CA HIS A 411 -31.19 -4.12 7.99
C HIS A 411 -31.02 -5.11 6.82
N THR A 412 -31.45 -4.77 5.60
CA THR A 412 -31.36 -5.66 4.43
C THR A 412 -29.94 -5.78 3.90
N CYS A 413 -29.08 -4.78 4.14
CA CYS A 413 -27.70 -4.77 3.67
C CYS A 413 -26.70 -5.45 4.63
N ARG A 414 -27.17 -6.06 5.73
CA ARG A 414 -26.29 -6.72 6.71
C ARG A 414 -25.55 -7.91 6.06
N PRO A 415 -24.21 -8.02 6.20
CA PRO A 415 -23.45 -9.23 5.84
C PRO A 415 -24.04 -10.52 6.42
N ASP A 416 -24.06 -11.61 5.64
CA ASP A 416 -24.72 -12.85 6.03
C ASP A 416 -24.05 -13.48 7.28
N GLY A 417 -24.89 -13.94 8.20
CA GLY A 417 -24.49 -14.50 9.49
C GLY A 417 -23.84 -13.58 10.54
N MET A 418 -23.64 -12.29 10.26
CA MET A 418 -23.21 -11.34 11.31
C MET A 418 -24.39 -10.96 12.22
N PRO A 419 -24.35 -11.12 13.55
CA PRO A 419 -25.49 -10.79 14.39
C PRO A 419 -25.75 -9.27 14.41
N ALA A 420 -27.03 -8.88 14.41
CA ALA A 420 -27.42 -7.48 14.55
C ALA A 420 -27.43 -7.06 16.03
N THR A 421 -27.02 -5.82 16.31
CA THR A 421 -27.11 -5.25 17.66
C THR A 421 -28.58 -5.00 18.03
N GLY A 422 -29.05 -5.66 19.09
CA GLY A 422 -30.46 -5.59 19.50
C GLY A 422 -30.94 -4.17 19.78
N GLY A 423 -32.03 -3.77 19.12
CA GLY A 423 -32.68 -2.47 19.30
C GLY A 423 -31.96 -1.28 18.65
N VAL A 424 -30.97 -1.52 17.78
CA VAL A 424 -30.20 -0.48 17.10
C VAL A 424 -30.49 -0.52 15.60
N ALA A 425 -30.76 0.64 15.01
CA ALA A 425 -30.91 0.79 13.56
C ALA A 425 -29.55 1.04 12.91
N THR A 426 -28.64 0.05 12.99
CA THR A 426 -27.28 0.16 12.47
C THR A 426 -27.31 0.44 10.96
N PRO A 427 -26.56 1.44 10.45
CA PRO A 427 -26.70 1.90 9.08
C PRO A 427 -25.88 1.03 8.09
N TYR A 428 -26.09 -0.29 8.03
CA TYR A 428 -25.29 -1.19 7.17
C TYR A 428 -25.27 -0.79 5.69
N CYS A 429 -26.41 -0.31 5.15
CA CYS A 429 -26.46 0.16 3.77
C CYS A 429 -25.56 1.38 3.50
N ASP A 430 -24.88 1.94 4.50
CA ASP A 430 -23.84 2.96 4.31
C ASP A 430 -22.58 2.39 3.64
N VAL A 431 -22.32 1.11 3.85
CA VAL A 431 -21.11 0.42 3.38
C VAL A 431 -21.44 -0.82 2.55
N TYR A 432 -22.62 -1.43 2.73
CA TYR A 432 -22.99 -2.69 2.08
C TYR A 432 -24.15 -2.56 1.08
N ASP A 433 -24.13 -3.38 0.04
CA ASP A 433 -25.24 -3.60 -0.89
C ASP A 433 -26.35 -4.49 -0.28
N SER A 434 -27.44 -4.72 -1.01
CA SER A 434 -28.55 -5.58 -0.55
C SER A 434 -28.16 -7.05 -0.36
N GLU A 435 -27.05 -7.48 -0.97
CA GLU A 435 -26.45 -8.79 -0.77
C GLU A 435 -25.39 -8.78 0.35
N GLY A 436 -25.27 -7.69 1.12
CA GLY A 436 -24.29 -7.53 2.18
C GLY A 436 -22.85 -7.66 1.69
N ARG A 437 -22.60 -7.29 0.44
CA ARG A 437 -21.26 -7.08 -0.09
C ARG A 437 -20.88 -5.63 0.10
N GLU A 438 -19.63 -5.40 0.44
CA GLU A 438 -19.10 -4.08 0.66
C GLU A 438 -19.02 -3.34 -0.67
N TRP A 439 -19.49 -2.11 -0.67
CA TRP A 439 -19.35 -1.22 -1.79
C TRP A 439 -17.99 -0.53 -1.71
N LEU A 440 -17.08 -0.92 -2.60
CA LEU A 440 -15.67 -0.48 -2.63
C LEU A 440 -15.44 0.71 -3.59
N GLY A 441 -16.51 1.30 -4.11
CA GLY A 441 -16.51 2.30 -5.19
C GLY A 441 -16.73 1.69 -6.57
N ALA A 442 -17.07 2.52 -7.56
CA ALA A 442 -17.22 2.09 -8.95
C ALA A 442 -15.93 1.42 -9.48
N GLY A 443 -16.09 0.32 -10.24
CA GLY A 443 -14.97 -0.44 -10.82
C GLY A 443 -14.23 -1.40 -9.87
N ARG A 444 -14.50 -1.37 -8.56
CA ARG A 444 -13.83 -2.23 -7.56
C ARG A 444 -14.75 -3.33 -7.05
N SER A 445 -14.36 -4.58 -7.23
CA SER A 445 -15.16 -5.76 -6.86
C SER A 445 -14.66 -6.53 -5.63
N ARG A 446 -13.39 -6.38 -5.27
CA ARG A 446 -12.73 -7.13 -4.18
C ARG A 446 -11.81 -6.18 -3.41
N ARG A 447 -11.52 -6.51 -2.15
CA ARG A 447 -10.66 -5.71 -1.29
C ARG A 447 -9.18 -5.86 -1.67
N VAL A 448 -8.47 -4.74 -1.58
CA VAL A 448 -7.00 -4.64 -1.50
C VAL A 448 -6.70 -3.92 -0.19
N VAL A 449 -6.15 -4.61 0.80
CA VAL A 449 -5.99 -4.14 2.19
C VAL A 449 -4.51 -3.98 2.56
N GLY A 450 -3.98 -2.76 2.50
CA GLY A 450 -2.57 -2.50 2.82
C GLY A 450 -2.34 -2.22 4.29
N TYR A 451 -1.41 -2.94 4.94
CA TYR A 451 -0.85 -2.52 6.22
C TYR A 451 0.22 -1.45 6.00
N PHE A 452 0.03 -0.30 6.64
CA PHE A 452 0.99 0.81 6.68
C PHE A 452 1.72 0.78 8.02
N ASN A 453 3.02 0.49 8.01
CA ASN A 453 3.84 0.51 9.22
C ASN A 453 4.28 1.94 9.55
N GLY A 454 3.66 2.53 10.57
CA GLY A 454 3.95 3.89 11.02
C GLY A 454 5.33 4.07 11.68
N ALA A 455 6.15 3.03 11.78
CA ALA A 455 7.52 3.13 12.29
C ALA A 455 8.54 3.58 11.23
N ARG A 456 8.24 3.45 9.92
CA ARG A 456 9.15 3.78 8.81
C ARG A 456 9.21 5.29 8.53
N THR A 457 9.66 6.04 9.52
CA THR A 457 9.61 7.51 9.51
C THR A 457 10.85 8.17 8.90
N GLY A 458 11.95 7.42 8.79
CA GLY A 458 13.29 7.90 8.43
C GLY A 458 14.00 8.72 9.51
N ALA A 459 13.41 8.85 10.71
CA ALA A 459 14.00 9.64 11.79
C ALA A 459 15.31 9.06 12.36
N ASP A 460 15.55 7.76 12.17
CA ASP A 460 16.79 7.05 12.53
C ASP A 460 17.84 7.05 11.40
N GLY A 461 17.55 7.71 10.27
CA GLY A 461 18.42 7.76 9.09
C GLY A 461 18.24 6.59 8.13
N THR A 462 17.36 5.62 8.44
CA THR A 462 16.98 4.57 7.50
C THR A 462 15.98 5.09 6.48
N PRO A 463 15.75 4.37 5.36
CA PRO A 463 14.75 4.78 4.39
C PRO A 463 13.34 4.84 4.97
N TYR A 464 12.62 5.92 4.68
CA TYR A 464 11.24 6.12 5.09
C TYR A 464 10.24 5.52 4.10
N TYR A 465 9.04 5.23 4.61
CA TYR A 465 7.83 5.02 3.82
C TYR A 465 6.68 5.73 4.54
N LEU A 466 6.31 6.91 4.05
CA LEU A 466 5.32 7.80 4.65
C LEU A 466 3.94 7.61 4.01
N VAL A 467 2.92 8.22 4.60
CA VAL A 467 1.53 8.14 4.12
C VAL A 467 1.38 8.66 2.68
N LYS A 468 2.23 9.60 2.25
CA LYS A 468 2.27 10.08 0.87
C LYS A 468 2.69 9.00 -0.13
N ASN A 469 3.45 8.00 0.32
CA ASN A 469 3.97 6.94 -0.52
C ASN A 469 2.94 5.83 -0.75
N ILE A 470 1.78 5.84 -0.08
CA ILE A 470 0.73 4.85 -0.30
C ILE A 470 0.15 5.00 -1.72
N PRO A 471 -0.02 3.91 -2.49
CA PRO A 471 -0.71 3.93 -3.78
C PRO A 471 -2.23 4.00 -3.60
N TRP A 472 -2.72 5.18 -3.19
CA TRP A 472 -4.11 5.40 -2.78
C TRP A 472 -5.16 4.99 -3.82
N SER A 473 -4.87 5.15 -5.11
CA SER A 473 -5.79 4.75 -6.18
C SER A 473 -5.91 3.23 -6.35
N LYS A 474 -5.01 2.45 -5.73
CA LYS A 474 -4.87 1.00 -5.93
C LYS A 474 -5.38 0.19 -4.73
N VAL A 475 -5.38 0.79 -3.55
CA VAL A 475 -5.87 0.18 -2.30
C VAL A 475 -7.33 0.49 -2.01
N THR A 476 -8.02 -0.40 -1.31
CA THR A 476 -9.39 -0.19 -0.81
C THR A 476 -9.42 0.16 0.68
N HIS A 477 -8.47 -0.40 1.43
CA HIS A 477 -8.36 -0.25 2.87
C HIS A 477 -6.90 -0.04 3.24
N ILE A 478 -6.66 0.82 4.24
CA ILE A 478 -5.37 1.02 4.88
C ILE A 478 -5.49 0.70 6.36
N ASN A 479 -4.73 -0.28 6.82
CA ASN A 479 -4.60 -0.62 8.23
C ASN A 479 -3.34 0.06 8.78
N TYR A 480 -3.51 1.08 9.63
CA TYR A 480 -2.37 1.73 10.30
C TYR A 480 -1.84 0.83 11.41
N ALA A 481 -0.58 0.42 11.30
CA ALA A 481 0.15 -0.40 12.25
C ALA A 481 1.16 0.45 13.04
N PHE A 482 1.15 0.48 14.39
CA PHE A 482 0.12 -0.07 15.28
C PHE A 482 -0.26 0.92 16.38
N ALA A 483 -1.48 0.76 16.88
CA ALA A 483 -1.86 1.18 18.22
C ALA A 483 -1.71 0.01 19.21
N LYS A 484 -1.77 0.32 20.51
CA LYS A 484 -1.74 -0.67 21.60
C LYS A 484 -2.84 -0.49 22.61
N VAL A 485 -2.96 -1.49 23.49
CA VAL A 485 -3.80 -1.41 24.70
C VAL A 485 -2.95 -0.89 25.86
N ALA A 486 -3.21 0.32 26.32
CA ALA A 486 -2.58 0.92 27.49
C ALA A 486 -3.65 1.33 28.52
N ALA A 487 -3.52 0.84 29.76
CA ALA A 487 -4.49 1.10 30.83
C ALA A 487 -5.96 0.80 30.43
N ASN A 488 -6.17 -0.34 29.75
CA ASN A 488 -7.45 -0.77 29.17
C ASN A 488 -8.05 0.21 28.14
N ARG A 489 -7.22 1.04 27.50
CA ARG A 489 -7.65 1.97 26.44
C ARG A 489 -6.79 1.80 25.19
N ILE A 490 -7.32 2.10 24.02
CA ILE A 490 -6.52 2.26 22.82
C ILE A 490 -5.55 3.44 22.98
N SER A 491 -4.31 3.30 22.51
CA SER A 491 -3.28 4.32 22.61
C SER A 491 -2.26 4.20 21.48
N VAL A 492 -1.79 5.34 20.97
CA VAL A 492 -0.63 5.47 20.08
C VAL A 492 0.53 6.21 20.77
N GLY A 493 0.55 6.15 22.11
CA GLY A 493 1.51 6.91 22.92
C GLY A 493 1.07 8.35 23.21
N ALA A 494 1.90 9.07 23.96
CA ALA A 494 1.64 10.46 24.31
C ALA A 494 1.90 11.39 23.09
N PRO A 495 1.19 12.53 22.98
CA PRO A 495 1.51 13.52 21.97
C PRO A 495 2.90 14.10 22.24
N GLY A 496 3.70 14.24 21.17
CA GLY A 496 5.06 14.76 21.21
C GLY A 496 5.69 14.70 19.81
N PRO A 497 6.76 15.48 19.54
CA PRO A 497 7.37 15.55 18.21
C PRO A 497 7.91 14.20 17.72
N ASP A 498 8.24 13.28 18.63
CA ASP A 498 8.75 11.95 18.30
C ASP A 498 7.62 10.92 18.10
N ASN A 499 6.35 11.30 18.28
CA ASN A 499 5.22 10.40 18.05
C ASN A 499 4.83 10.43 16.56
N PRO A 500 5.11 9.36 15.79
CA PRO A 500 4.86 9.36 14.36
C PRO A 500 3.39 9.42 14.00
N ALA A 501 2.50 8.94 14.87
CA ALA A 501 1.07 8.93 14.60
C ALA A 501 0.47 10.34 14.64
N ILE A 502 0.80 11.13 15.67
CA ILE A 502 0.05 12.35 16.00
C ILE A 502 0.88 13.61 16.25
N GLY A 503 2.21 13.54 16.25
CA GLY A 503 3.06 14.68 16.62
C GLY A 503 4.26 14.96 15.72
N MET A 504 4.75 13.96 14.99
CA MET A 504 5.88 14.12 14.06
C MET A 504 5.50 14.93 12.82
N THR A 505 6.48 15.59 12.22
CA THR A 505 6.36 16.30 10.95
C THR A 505 7.55 15.95 10.07
N TRP A 506 7.38 16.01 8.74
CA TRP A 506 8.44 15.76 7.77
C TRP A 506 8.68 17.00 6.89
N PRO A 507 9.32 18.07 7.42
CA PRO A 507 9.64 19.25 6.63
C PRO A 507 10.48 18.90 5.40
N GLY A 508 10.24 19.59 4.28
CA GLY A 508 10.99 19.36 3.04
C GLY A 508 10.67 18.06 2.31
N ASN A 509 9.69 17.26 2.76
CA ASN A 509 9.21 16.09 2.03
C ASN A 509 7.91 16.45 1.27
N PRO A 510 7.95 16.63 -0.06
CA PRO A 510 6.77 16.97 -0.85
C PRO A 510 5.66 15.96 -0.66
N GLY A 511 4.42 16.42 -0.47
CA GLY A 511 3.26 15.58 -0.20
C GLY A 511 3.04 15.23 1.27
N ALA A 512 4.06 15.36 2.12
CA ALA A 512 4.00 15.12 3.56
C ALA A 512 3.76 16.40 4.37
N GLU A 513 3.28 17.49 3.73
CA GLU A 513 2.90 18.71 4.44
C GLU A 513 1.65 18.45 5.28
N MET A 514 1.70 18.90 6.54
CA MET A 514 0.59 18.80 7.47
C MET A 514 -0.55 19.74 7.07
N ASP A 515 -1.80 19.29 7.19
CA ASP A 515 -2.99 20.14 7.13
C ASP A 515 -3.11 20.95 8.43
N PRO A 516 -2.94 22.28 8.41
CA PRO A 516 -2.95 23.11 9.62
C PRO A 516 -4.35 23.23 10.25
N ARG A 517 -5.41 22.75 9.59
CA ARG A 517 -6.78 22.75 10.12
C ARG A 517 -7.05 21.61 11.11
N LEU A 518 -6.17 20.61 11.16
CA LEU A 518 -6.31 19.47 12.06
C LEU A 518 -5.60 19.74 13.40
N PRO A 519 -6.16 19.30 14.54
CA PRO A 519 -5.58 19.53 15.86
C PRO A 519 -4.45 18.54 16.21
N TYR A 520 -3.92 17.80 15.25
CA TYR A 520 -2.87 16.79 15.38
C TYR A 520 -1.98 16.78 14.14
N GLN A 521 -0.74 16.29 14.28
CA GLN A 521 0.25 16.14 13.21
C GLN A 521 0.43 14.65 12.87
N GLY A 522 1.61 14.27 12.38
CA GLY A 522 2.00 12.89 12.13
C GLY A 522 1.26 12.25 10.97
N HIS A 523 1.37 10.93 10.91
CA HIS A 523 0.70 10.12 9.90
C HIS A 523 -0.83 10.27 9.95
N PHE A 524 -1.44 10.54 11.11
CA PHE A 524 -2.91 10.70 11.19
C PHE A 524 -3.39 11.97 10.51
N ASN A 525 -2.59 13.05 10.57
CA ASN A 525 -2.86 14.25 9.79
C ASN A 525 -2.84 13.93 8.29
N LEU A 526 -1.79 13.24 7.83
CA LEU A 526 -1.66 12.85 6.43
C LEU A 526 -2.77 11.87 6.00
N LEU A 527 -3.10 10.84 6.78
CA LEU A 527 -4.19 9.92 6.45
C LEU A 527 -5.50 10.68 6.26
N THR A 528 -5.79 11.67 7.10
CA THR A 528 -6.96 12.53 6.95
C THR A 528 -6.89 13.40 5.69
N LYS A 529 -5.72 13.96 5.36
CA LYS A 529 -5.49 14.74 4.12
C LYS A 529 -5.74 13.89 2.88
N TYR A 530 -5.12 12.72 2.78
CA TYR A 530 -5.23 11.84 1.61
C TYR A 530 -6.59 11.14 1.51
N LYS A 531 -7.22 10.79 2.63
CA LYS A 531 -8.60 10.27 2.62
C LYS A 531 -9.60 11.26 2.03
N ARG A 532 -9.38 12.58 2.16
CA ARG A 532 -10.22 13.59 1.49
C ARG A 532 -10.01 13.61 -0.03
N GLN A 533 -8.81 13.27 -0.49
CA GLN A 533 -8.49 13.14 -1.91
C GLN A 533 -8.97 11.79 -2.49
N HIS A 534 -9.04 10.77 -1.64
CA HIS A 534 -9.41 9.39 -1.98
C HIS A 534 -10.57 8.89 -1.09
N PRO A 535 -11.78 9.48 -1.21
CA PRO A 535 -12.88 9.24 -0.28
C PRO A 535 -13.42 7.79 -0.25
N ARG A 536 -13.04 6.95 -1.23
CA ARG A 536 -13.38 5.52 -1.26
C ARG A 536 -12.50 4.65 -0.39
N VAL A 537 -11.31 5.13 0.00
CA VAL A 537 -10.36 4.34 0.81
C VAL A 537 -10.77 4.38 2.27
N ARG A 538 -10.87 3.21 2.89
CA ARG A 538 -11.17 3.07 4.32
C ARG A 538 -9.88 3.04 5.12
N THR A 539 -9.74 3.95 6.08
CA THR A 539 -8.61 3.97 7.01
C THR A 539 -9.02 3.29 8.31
N MET A 540 -8.31 2.24 8.70
CA MET A 540 -8.51 1.44 9.89
C MET A 540 -7.34 1.63 10.86
N ILE A 541 -7.61 1.62 12.16
CA ILE A 541 -6.54 1.55 13.17
C ILE A 541 -6.35 0.11 13.65
N SER A 542 -5.18 -0.48 13.39
CA SER A 542 -4.82 -1.81 13.87
C SER A 542 -4.24 -1.74 15.28
N VAL A 543 -4.80 -2.52 16.20
CA VAL A 543 -4.41 -2.54 17.61
C VAL A 543 -3.76 -3.87 17.95
N GLY A 544 -2.50 -3.83 18.38
CA GLY A 544 -1.73 -5.00 18.81
C GLY A 544 -0.55 -5.31 17.89
N GLY A 545 -0.65 -6.41 17.15
CA GLY A 545 0.47 -7.04 16.46
C GLY A 545 1.37 -7.82 17.41
N TRP A 546 2.36 -8.51 16.86
CA TRP A 546 3.28 -9.38 17.61
C TRP A 546 3.98 -8.70 18.79
N ALA A 547 4.38 -7.43 18.64
CA ALA A 547 5.14 -6.70 19.67
C ALA A 547 4.26 -5.98 20.72
N GLU A 548 3.02 -5.60 20.40
CA GLU A 548 2.18 -4.77 21.30
C GLU A 548 0.88 -5.46 21.77
N SER A 549 0.81 -6.78 21.68
CA SER A 549 -0.35 -7.57 22.11
C SER A 549 -0.50 -7.73 23.63
N GLN A 550 0.55 -7.48 24.42
CA GLN A 550 0.57 -7.70 25.88
C GLN A 550 -0.64 -7.14 26.63
N GLY A 551 -1.11 -5.95 26.25
CA GLY A 551 -2.20 -5.28 26.95
C GLY A 551 -3.56 -5.98 26.79
N PHE A 552 -3.76 -6.76 25.71
CA PHE A 552 -5.02 -7.49 25.49
C PHE A 552 -5.29 -8.55 26.56
N TYR A 553 -4.27 -9.26 27.02
CA TYR A 553 -4.44 -10.36 27.98
C TYR A 553 -5.18 -9.89 29.24
N ALA A 554 -4.67 -8.85 29.91
CA ALA A 554 -5.28 -8.33 31.14
C ALA A 554 -6.54 -7.49 30.88
N MET A 555 -6.63 -6.80 29.74
CA MET A 555 -7.80 -6.00 29.38
C MET A 555 -9.02 -6.89 29.12
N THR A 556 -8.82 -8.05 28.50
CA THR A 556 -9.90 -8.98 28.15
C THR A 556 -10.20 -10.01 29.24
N THR A 557 -9.18 -10.44 30.00
CA THR A 557 -9.28 -11.60 30.89
C THR A 557 -8.71 -11.30 32.28
N ASN A 558 -9.47 -11.62 33.32
CA ASN A 558 -9.03 -11.55 34.71
C ASN A 558 -7.97 -12.63 34.99
N ALA A 559 -7.18 -12.45 36.05
CA ALA A 559 -6.11 -13.39 36.39
C ALA A 559 -6.61 -14.82 36.72
N ASP A 560 -7.89 -14.98 37.06
CA ASP A 560 -8.55 -16.27 37.32
C ASP A 560 -9.12 -16.94 36.06
N GLY A 561 -8.91 -16.34 34.88
CA GLY A 561 -9.42 -16.84 33.59
C GLY A 561 -10.84 -16.40 33.26
N THR A 562 -11.52 -15.62 34.10
CA THR A 562 -12.85 -15.09 33.78
C THR A 562 -12.77 -13.85 32.89
N VAL A 563 -13.83 -13.57 32.12
CA VAL A 563 -13.90 -12.39 31.25
C VAL A 563 -13.82 -11.09 32.08
N ASN A 564 -12.92 -10.19 31.72
CA ASN A 564 -12.81 -8.84 32.27
C ASN A 564 -13.71 -7.86 31.51
N GLN A 565 -15.03 -7.96 31.71
CA GLN A 565 -15.99 -7.10 31.00
C GLN A 565 -15.78 -5.60 31.27
N GLY A 566 -15.27 -5.22 32.45
CA GLY A 566 -14.97 -3.82 32.77
C GLY A 566 -13.82 -3.26 31.94
N GLY A 567 -12.74 -4.03 31.77
CA GLY A 567 -11.62 -3.71 30.87
C GLY A 567 -12.07 -3.61 29.42
N ILE A 568 -12.82 -4.61 28.95
CA ILE A 568 -13.40 -4.63 27.59
C ILE A 568 -14.29 -3.42 27.33
N ASN A 569 -15.18 -3.06 28.27
CA ASN A 569 -16.04 -1.89 28.13
C ASN A 569 -15.21 -0.60 28.00
N THR A 570 -14.20 -0.45 28.86
CA THR A 570 -13.31 0.72 28.85
C THR A 570 -12.56 0.83 27.52
N PHE A 571 -12.05 -0.28 27.01
CA PHE A 571 -11.35 -0.33 25.75
C PHE A 571 -12.29 0.01 24.59
N ALA A 572 -13.44 -0.63 24.51
CA ALA A 572 -14.38 -0.44 23.42
C ALA A 572 -15.00 0.97 23.41
N ASP A 573 -15.24 1.58 24.58
CA ASP A 573 -15.60 3.01 24.66
C ASP A 573 -14.46 3.89 24.15
N SER A 574 -13.22 3.62 24.57
CA SER A 574 -12.06 4.39 24.10
C SER A 574 -11.80 4.23 22.59
N ALA A 575 -12.11 3.08 22.01
CA ALA A 575 -11.99 2.85 20.58
C ALA A 575 -12.96 3.74 19.81
N VAL A 576 -14.24 3.80 20.22
CA VAL A 576 -15.23 4.72 19.63
C VAL A 576 -14.76 6.17 19.71
N ASP A 577 -14.27 6.62 20.87
CA ASP A 577 -13.74 7.97 21.04
C ASP A 577 -12.53 8.23 20.12
N PHE A 578 -11.66 7.24 19.95
CA PHE A 578 -10.49 7.33 19.08
C PHE A 578 -10.87 7.46 17.61
N LEU A 579 -11.81 6.64 17.12
CA LEU A 579 -12.31 6.73 15.75
C LEU A 579 -12.89 8.12 15.45
N ARG A 580 -13.68 8.66 16.38
CA ARG A 580 -14.26 10.02 16.26
C ARG A 580 -13.19 11.12 16.30
N THR A 581 -12.17 10.96 17.12
CA THR A 581 -11.11 11.96 17.29
C THR A 581 -10.24 12.08 16.03
N TYR A 582 -9.89 10.95 15.42
CA TYR A 582 -8.93 10.89 14.32
C TYR A 582 -9.53 10.55 12.95
N GLY A 583 -10.86 10.36 12.86
CA GLY A 583 -11.56 10.18 11.59
C GLY A 583 -11.36 8.81 10.91
N PHE A 584 -11.00 7.78 11.66
CA PHE A 584 -10.88 6.40 11.16
C PHE A 584 -12.26 5.79 10.86
N ASP A 585 -12.34 4.95 9.83
CA ASP A 585 -13.57 4.24 9.43
C ASP A 585 -13.83 2.99 10.28
N GLY A 586 -12.85 2.56 11.07
CA GLY A 586 -13.01 1.37 11.90
C GLY A 586 -11.76 0.98 12.66
N VAL A 587 -11.88 -0.12 13.40
CA VAL A 587 -10.82 -0.70 14.23
C VAL A 587 -10.55 -2.13 13.78
N ASP A 588 -9.26 -2.45 13.67
CA ASP A 588 -8.75 -3.79 13.38
C ASP A 588 -8.08 -4.34 14.64
N ILE A 589 -8.51 -5.52 15.09
CA ILE A 589 -7.97 -6.15 16.29
C ILE A 589 -6.96 -7.21 15.90
N ASP A 590 -5.69 -6.94 16.17
CA ASP A 590 -4.57 -7.83 15.90
C ASP A 590 -4.01 -8.35 17.24
N PHE A 591 -4.77 -9.24 17.87
CA PHE A 591 -4.38 -9.85 19.15
C PHE A 591 -3.61 -11.14 18.89
N GLU A 592 -2.32 -11.13 19.20
CA GLU A 592 -1.40 -12.24 19.00
C GLU A 592 -0.95 -12.91 20.33
N TYR A 593 -1.62 -13.94 20.86
CA TYR A 593 -2.85 -14.58 20.34
C TYR A 593 -3.84 -14.94 21.46
N PRO A 594 -5.17 -14.87 21.22
CA PRO A 594 -6.21 -15.32 22.14
C PRO A 594 -6.35 -16.86 22.14
N THR A 595 -5.24 -17.57 22.25
CA THR A 595 -5.16 -19.04 22.24
C THR A 595 -4.82 -19.58 23.62
N MET A 596 -5.49 -20.67 23.99
CA MET A 596 -5.25 -21.33 25.28
C MET A 596 -3.99 -22.19 25.31
N LEU A 597 -3.28 -22.36 24.19
CA LEU A 597 -2.08 -23.18 24.10
C LEU A 597 -0.93 -22.59 24.91
N ASP A 598 -0.21 -23.45 25.63
CA ASP A 598 0.96 -23.04 26.41
C ASP A 598 2.10 -22.54 25.50
N GLN A 599 2.91 -21.61 26.01
CA GLN A 599 4.13 -21.09 25.33
C GLN A 599 3.90 -20.55 23.90
N THR A 600 2.70 -20.01 23.64
CA THR A 600 2.35 -19.34 22.37
C THR A 600 2.24 -17.83 22.52
N GLY A 601 2.35 -17.10 21.41
CA GLY A 601 2.45 -15.65 21.40
C GLY A 601 3.85 -15.18 21.78
N ASN A 602 4.05 -13.86 21.79
CA ASN A 602 5.34 -13.26 22.11
C ASN A 602 5.82 -13.70 23.49
N LEU A 603 7.10 -14.07 23.60
CA LEU A 603 7.78 -14.41 24.87
C LEU A 603 7.47 -13.40 25.97
N ASN A 604 7.54 -12.11 25.66
CA ASN A 604 7.36 -11.01 26.62
C ASN A 604 5.94 -10.99 27.20
N ASP A 605 5.00 -11.68 26.57
CA ASP A 605 3.60 -11.75 26.97
C ASP A 605 3.27 -13.00 27.78
N TRP A 606 4.18 -13.98 27.85
CA TRP A 606 3.89 -15.27 28.46
C TRP A 606 3.45 -15.16 29.92
N ASP A 607 4.05 -14.26 30.69
CA ASP A 607 3.65 -14.05 32.09
C ASP A 607 2.27 -13.39 32.21
N ALA A 608 1.93 -12.48 31.30
CA ALA A 608 0.59 -11.89 31.24
C ALA A 608 -0.46 -12.93 30.82
N ALA A 609 -0.12 -13.80 29.86
CA ALA A 609 -1.00 -14.81 29.29
C ALA A 609 -1.24 -16.01 30.20
N ARG A 610 -0.22 -16.48 30.94
CA ARG A 610 -0.17 -17.81 31.60
C ARG A 610 -1.43 -18.19 32.38
N SER A 611 -1.88 -17.32 33.30
CA SER A 611 -3.05 -17.63 34.15
C SER A 611 -4.39 -17.39 33.44
N ARG A 612 -4.36 -16.76 32.26
CA ARG A 612 -5.53 -16.32 31.48
C ARG A 612 -5.86 -17.25 30.33
N ARG A 613 -4.89 -18.06 29.87
CA ARG A 613 -5.01 -18.96 28.71
C ARG A 613 -6.34 -19.72 28.64
N PRO A 614 -6.85 -20.37 29.72
CA PRO A 614 -8.09 -21.13 29.64
C PRO A 614 -9.33 -20.29 29.25
N GLY A 615 -9.31 -18.98 29.53
CA GLY A 615 -10.42 -18.07 29.26
C GLY A 615 -10.22 -17.13 28.07
N LEU A 616 -9.07 -17.19 27.37
CA LEU A 616 -8.78 -16.28 26.26
C LEU A 616 -9.79 -16.39 25.10
N PRO A 617 -10.21 -17.59 24.65
CA PRO A 617 -11.16 -17.69 23.54
C PRO A 617 -12.52 -17.02 23.86
N ASP A 618 -13.05 -17.25 25.06
CA ASP A 618 -14.32 -16.65 25.51
C ASP A 618 -14.20 -15.14 25.73
N SER A 619 -13.06 -14.69 26.26
CA SER A 619 -12.79 -13.27 26.50
C SER A 619 -12.59 -12.49 25.20
N TYR A 620 -11.98 -13.11 24.19
CA TYR A 620 -11.88 -12.53 22.85
C TYR A 620 -13.25 -12.43 22.16
N ALA A 621 -14.10 -13.46 22.30
CA ALA A 621 -15.48 -13.39 21.82
C ALA A 621 -16.28 -12.27 22.52
N ALA A 622 -16.09 -12.07 23.82
CA ALA A 622 -16.70 -10.97 24.57
C ALA A 622 -16.18 -9.58 24.12
N LEU A 623 -14.89 -9.46 23.82
CA LEU A 623 -14.29 -8.25 23.26
C LEU A 623 -14.93 -7.89 21.93
N MET A 624 -14.92 -8.80 20.94
CA MET A 624 -15.43 -8.53 19.60
C MET A 624 -16.93 -8.24 19.60
N LYS A 625 -17.70 -8.95 20.44
CA LYS A 625 -19.13 -8.64 20.65
C LYS A 625 -19.32 -7.22 21.20
N THR A 626 -18.60 -6.85 22.25
CA THR A 626 -18.75 -5.54 22.89
C THR A 626 -18.34 -4.41 21.97
N LEU A 627 -17.25 -4.59 21.20
CA LEU A 627 -16.84 -3.66 20.16
C LEU A 627 -17.94 -3.47 19.11
N ARG A 628 -18.46 -4.56 18.53
CA ARG A 628 -19.55 -4.49 17.54
C ARG A 628 -20.77 -3.74 18.07
N GLU A 629 -21.22 -4.06 19.29
CA GLU A 629 -22.39 -3.41 19.90
C GLU A 629 -22.17 -1.92 20.16
N LYS A 630 -20.96 -1.50 20.56
CA LYS A 630 -20.64 -0.08 20.78
C LYS A 630 -20.45 0.68 19.47
N LEU A 631 -19.78 0.08 18.49
CA LEU A 631 -19.61 0.65 17.16
C LEU A 631 -20.95 0.81 16.44
N ASP A 632 -21.86 -0.15 16.54
CA ASP A 632 -23.21 -0.05 15.98
C ASP A 632 -24.03 1.10 16.59
N ARG A 633 -23.96 1.26 17.91
CA ARG A 633 -24.63 2.36 18.62
C ARG A 633 -24.03 3.71 18.26
N ALA A 634 -22.69 3.79 18.14
CA ALA A 634 -22.01 4.99 17.69
C ALA A 634 -22.42 5.32 16.24
N ALA A 635 -22.38 4.33 15.35
CA ALA A 635 -22.75 4.48 13.95
C ALA A 635 -24.18 4.99 13.75
N ALA A 636 -25.14 4.43 14.49
CA ALA A 636 -26.54 4.89 14.45
C ALA A 636 -26.72 6.33 14.95
N ASN A 637 -25.88 6.80 15.88
CA ASN A 637 -25.91 8.18 16.36
C ASN A 637 -25.18 9.15 15.42
N ASP A 638 -24.08 8.69 14.82
CA ASP A 638 -23.18 9.52 14.01
C ASP A 638 -23.64 9.58 12.54
N GLY A 639 -24.53 8.67 12.11
CA GLY A 639 -25.00 8.59 10.73
C GLY A 639 -23.95 8.07 9.75
N SER A 640 -22.97 7.31 10.26
CA SER A 640 -21.90 6.69 9.48
C SER A 640 -21.55 5.33 10.07
N TYR A 641 -21.40 4.31 9.23
CA TYR A 641 -21.00 2.97 9.69
C TYR A 641 -19.51 2.92 10.11
N TYR A 642 -19.22 2.13 11.16
CA TYR A 642 -17.85 1.83 11.59
C TYR A 642 -17.53 0.34 11.40
N LEU A 643 -16.41 0.06 10.74
CA LEU A 643 -15.90 -1.28 10.48
C LEU A 643 -15.22 -1.88 11.72
N LEU A 644 -15.37 -3.20 11.91
CA LEU A 644 -14.67 -4.01 12.89
C LEU A 644 -14.03 -5.21 12.20
N THR A 645 -12.70 -5.27 12.22
CA THR A 645 -11.94 -6.35 11.57
C THR A 645 -10.95 -6.99 12.55
N SER A 646 -10.27 -8.04 12.10
CA SER A 646 -9.10 -8.59 12.79
C SER A 646 -8.11 -9.18 11.81
N ALA A 647 -6.84 -9.20 12.21
CA ALA A 647 -5.87 -10.12 11.67
C ALA A 647 -6.05 -11.49 12.37
N SER A 648 -6.42 -12.53 11.61
CA SER A 648 -6.62 -13.89 12.12
C SER A 648 -5.45 -14.78 11.75
N SER A 649 -5.00 -15.64 12.67
CA SER A 649 -3.94 -16.60 12.40
C SER A 649 -4.36 -17.65 11.37
N ALA A 650 -3.46 -17.99 10.43
CA ALA A 650 -3.59 -19.13 9.53
C ALA A 650 -2.97 -20.43 10.09
N SER A 651 -2.29 -20.37 11.24
CA SER A 651 -1.60 -21.52 11.83
C SER A 651 -2.60 -22.53 12.40
N GLY A 652 -2.65 -23.73 11.82
CA GLY A 652 -3.45 -24.85 12.35
C GLY A 652 -3.05 -25.27 13.77
N TYR A 653 -1.82 -24.97 14.20
CA TYR A 653 -1.41 -25.12 15.60
C TYR A 653 -2.11 -24.08 16.48
N LEU A 654 -1.96 -22.78 16.20
CA LEU A 654 -2.49 -21.70 17.06
C LEU A 654 -4.02 -21.76 17.19
N VAL A 655 -4.72 -21.95 16.07
CA VAL A 655 -6.19 -21.92 16.03
C VAL A 655 -6.82 -23.12 16.73
N ARG A 656 -6.07 -24.20 17.00
CA ARG A 656 -6.52 -25.31 17.84
C ARG A 656 -6.91 -24.86 19.25
N GLY A 657 -6.15 -23.93 19.83
CA GLY A 657 -6.43 -23.36 21.14
C GLY A 657 -7.37 -22.16 21.13
N MET A 658 -7.92 -21.77 19.98
CA MET A 658 -8.92 -20.70 19.85
C MET A 658 -10.36 -21.25 19.82
N ALA A 659 -10.51 -22.55 20.15
CA ALA A 659 -11.79 -23.26 20.19
C ALA A 659 -12.59 -23.07 18.88
N ASN A 660 -13.81 -22.57 18.98
CA ASN A 660 -14.73 -22.39 17.85
C ASN A 660 -14.73 -20.97 17.26
N GLN A 661 -13.77 -20.10 17.62
CA GLN A 661 -13.64 -18.75 17.05
C GLN A 661 -14.95 -17.93 17.04
N LYS A 662 -15.76 -18.00 18.11
CA LYS A 662 -17.06 -17.31 18.17
C LYS A 662 -16.95 -15.80 17.96
N ALA A 663 -15.77 -15.22 18.17
CA ALA A 663 -15.44 -13.82 17.91
C ALA A 663 -15.64 -13.40 16.44
N LEU A 664 -15.36 -14.29 15.48
CA LEU A 664 -15.38 -14.01 14.05
C LEU A 664 -16.77 -13.60 13.51
N GLN A 665 -17.85 -14.03 14.16
CA GLN A 665 -19.20 -13.67 13.72
C GLN A 665 -19.48 -12.16 13.83
N TYR A 666 -18.78 -11.45 14.71
CA TYR A 666 -19.02 -10.02 14.99
C TYR A 666 -18.24 -9.08 14.08
N GLN A 667 -17.36 -9.60 13.21
CA GLN A 667 -16.48 -8.82 12.37
C GLN A 667 -17.13 -8.52 11.02
N ASP A 668 -16.81 -7.39 10.41
CA ASP A 668 -17.17 -7.12 9.03
C ASP A 668 -16.42 -8.08 8.09
N PHE A 669 -15.12 -8.22 8.30
CA PHE A 669 -14.27 -9.23 7.66
C PHE A 669 -13.02 -9.49 8.51
N THR A 670 -12.28 -10.56 8.17
CA THR A 670 -10.96 -10.83 8.74
C THR A 670 -9.89 -10.84 7.65
N ASN A 671 -8.72 -10.32 8.01
CA ASN A 671 -7.50 -10.47 7.25
C ASN A 671 -6.78 -11.74 7.73
N LEU A 672 -6.71 -12.77 6.91
CA LEU A 672 -6.05 -14.02 7.25
C LEU A 672 -4.54 -13.86 7.09
N MET A 673 -3.77 -14.01 8.17
CA MET A 673 -2.30 -13.97 8.16
C MET A 673 -1.75 -15.28 7.57
N ALA A 674 -1.95 -15.47 6.26
CA ALA A 674 -1.52 -16.64 5.49
C ALA A 674 -0.05 -16.52 5.05
N TYR A 675 0.78 -16.11 6.00
CA TYR A 675 2.23 -15.94 5.90
C TYR A 675 2.83 -16.22 7.27
N ASP A 676 4.16 -16.22 7.38
CA ASP A 676 4.90 -16.68 8.55
C ASP A 676 4.55 -18.13 8.93
N PHE A 677 4.27 -18.98 7.92
CA PHE A 677 4.15 -20.43 8.15
C PHE A 677 5.50 -21.05 8.54
N HIS A 678 6.57 -20.64 7.84
CA HIS A 678 7.94 -21.08 8.07
C HIS A 678 8.89 -19.89 8.19
N GLY A 679 9.83 -19.98 9.12
CA GLY A 679 10.84 -18.93 9.38
C GLY A 679 11.92 -19.40 10.36
N SER A 680 12.95 -18.59 10.56
CA SER A 680 14.16 -18.96 11.32
C SER A 680 13.95 -19.21 12.82
N TRP A 681 12.73 -19.08 13.33
CA TRP A 681 12.39 -19.53 14.68
C TRP A 681 12.54 -21.04 14.86
N ASN A 682 12.55 -21.82 13.76
CA ASN A 682 12.86 -23.25 13.78
C ASN A 682 13.83 -23.67 12.65
N ASP A 683 14.29 -24.92 12.70
CA ASP A 683 15.30 -25.51 11.83
C ASP A 683 14.79 -25.96 10.44
N VAL A 684 13.48 -25.90 10.19
CA VAL A 684 12.87 -26.36 8.94
C VAL A 684 12.90 -25.25 7.91
N VAL A 685 13.52 -25.50 6.77
CA VAL A 685 13.59 -24.53 5.66
C VAL A 685 12.37 -24.74 4.77
N GLY A 686 11.52 -23.73 4.69
CA GLY A 686 10.27 -23.81 3.94
C GLY A 686 9.72 -22.45 3.51
N PRO A 687 8.64 -22.44 2.71
CA PRO A 687 8.08 -21.19 2.21
C PRO A 687 7.31 -20.42 3.29
N ASN A 688 7.46 -19.11 3.29
CA ASN A 688 6.79 -18.17 4.20
C ASN A 688 5.26 -18.22 4.06
N ALA A 689 4.76 -18.32 2.82
CA ALA A 689 3.34 -18.19 2.48
C ALA A 689 2.91 -19.20 1.40
N THR A 690 2.81 -20.48 1.78
CA THR A 690 2.31 -21.56 0.91
C THR A 690 0.83 -21.39 0.60
N LEU A 691 0.44 -21.55 -0.68
CA LEU A 691 -0.96 -21.58 -1.08
C LEU A 691 -1.57 -22.96 -0.79
N TYR A 692 -0.87 -24.02 -1.18
CA TYR A 692 -1.28 -25.41 -0.99
C TYR A 692 -0.21 -26.23 -0.27
N ASP A 693 -0.68 -27.33 0.31
CA ASP A 693 0.16 -28.42 0.79
C ASP A 693 0.78 -29.21 -0.38
N ASP A 694 2.01 -29.70 -0.21
CA ASP A 694 2.67 -30.63 -1.13
C ASP A 694 2.89 -32.03 -0.52
N GLY A 695 2.55 -32.22 0.76
CA GLY A 695 2.81 -33.44 1.53
C GLY A 695 4.29 -33.63 1.89
N GLY A 696 5.14 -32.62 1.63
CA GLY A 696 6.58 -32.61 1.85
C GLY A 696 7.02 -31.81 3.07
N ASP A 697 6.10 -31.09 3.74
CA ASP A 697 6.42 -30.25 4.89
C ASP A 697 7.01 -31.07 6.05
N VAL A 698 8.31 -30.88 6.29
CA VAL A 698 9.05 -31.64 7.30
C VAL A 698 8.61 -31.30 8.72
N GLU A 699 8.01 -30.13 8.95
CA GLU A 699 7.42 -29.77 10.24
C GLU A 699 6.13 -30.56 10.52
N LEU A 700 5.43 -30.99 9.47
CA LEU A 700 4.17 -31.74 9.55
C LEU A 700 4.34 -33.25 9.36
N LYS A 701 5.57 -33.77 9.31
CA LYS A 701 5.84 -35.21 9.08
C LYS A 701 5.02 -36.16 9.96
N ASP A 702 5.00 -35.91 11.28
CA ASP A 702 4.27 -36.77 12.23
C ASP A 702 2.75 -36.73 11.96
N LEU A 703 2.24 -35.61 11.46
CA LEU A 703 0.84 -35.49 11.05
C LEU A 703 0.56 -36.36 9.83
N TYR A 704 1.40 -36.30 8.79
CA TYR A 704 1.19 -37.09 7.56
C TYR A 704 1.25 -38.59 7.82
N GLU A 705 2.08 -39.03 8.78
CA GLU A 705 2.21 -40.43 9.16
C GLU A 705 1.07 -40.93 10.08
N THR A 706 0.34 -40.01 10.73
CA THR A 706 -0.75 -40.36 11.65
C THR A 706 -2.08 -40.55 10.89
N PRO A 707 -2.64 -41.77 10.82
CA PRO A 707 -3.79 -42.07 9.96
C PRO A 707 -5.03 -41.21 10.24
N GLU A 708 -5.23 -40.80 11.48
CA GLU A 708 -6.40 -40.00 11.86
C GLU A 708 -6.42 -38.58 11.29
N TYR A 709 -5.27 -38.07 10.79
CA TYR A 709 -5.17 -36.79 10.10
C TYR A 709 -5.40 -36.90 8.58
N ASP A 710 -5.54 -38.12 8.05
CA ASP A 710 -5.85 -38.42 6.64
C ASP A 710 -4.88 -37.75 5.63
N GLY A 711 -3.66 -37.41 6.08
CA GLY A 711 -2.68 -36.70 5.26
C GLY A 711 -2.99 -35.23 4.99
N ILE A 712 -3.86 -34.58 5.77
CA ILE A 712 -4.23 -33.16 5.57
C ILE A 712 -3.18 -32.24 6.22
N GLY A 713 -2.31 -31.63 5.41
CA GLY A 713 -1.36 -30.60 5.85
C GLY A 713 -2.04 -29.23 6.07
N TYR A 714 -1.67 -28.53 7.14
CA TYR A 714 -2.37 -27.31 7.59
C TYR A 714 -1.56 -26.01 7.55
N PHE A 715 -0.26 -26.05 7.28
CA PHE A 715 0.55 -24.84 7.07
C PHE A 715 0.45 -24.37 5.61
N ASN A 716 -0.74 -23.95 5.22
CA ASN A 716 -1.02 -23.37 3.91
C ASN A 716 -2.31 -22.54 3.94
N THR A 717 -2.41 -21.63 2.97
CA THR A 717 -3.52 -20.70 2.79
C THR A 717 -4.86 -21.41 2.59
N ASP A 718 -4.88 -22.48 1.77
CA ASP A 718 -6.10 -23.19 1.43
C ASP A 718 -6.78 -23.82 2.65
N TRP A 719 -6.01 -24.54 3.46
CA TRP A 719 -6.50 -25.12 4.72
C TRP A 719 -7.09 -24.04 5.65
N ALA A 720 -6.38 -22.92 5.80
CA ALA A 720 -6.77 -21.83 6.69
C ALA A 720 -8.02 -21.09 6.19
N PHE A 721 -8.18 -20.92 4.87
CA PHE A 721 -9.39 -20.40 4.26
C PHE A 721 -10.58 -21.32 4.57
N HIS A 722 -10.46 -22.63 4.30
CA HIS A 722 -11.49 -23.62 4.60
C HIS A 722 -11.85 -23.66 6.09
N TYR A 723 -10.87 -23.55 6.99
CA TYR A 723 -11.10 -23.45 8.43
C TYR A 723 -12.05 -22.30 8.80
N LEU A 724 -11.89 -21.13 8.17
CA LEU A 724 -12.74 -19.95 8.43
C LEU A 724 -14.14 -20.03 7.80
N ARG A 725 -14.35 -20.89 6.80
CA ARG A 725 -15.68 -21.07 6.16
C ARG A 725 -16.76 -21.55 7.12
N GLY A 726 -16.38 -22.22 8.20
CA GLY A 726 -17.28 -22.60 9.31
C GLY A 726 -17.64 -21.43 10.25
N ALA A 727 -17.02 -20.26 10.12
CA ALA A 727 -17.33 -19.10 10.95
C ALA A 727 -18.00 -17.97 10.15
N MET A 728 -17.66 -17.83 8.88
CA MET A 728 -18.12 -16.73 8.04
C MET A 728 -18.23 -17.10 6.55
N GLN A 729 -18.95 -16.27 5.80
CA GLN A 729 -19.00 -16.38 4.33
C GLN A 729 -17.63 -16.08 3.70
N ALA A 730 -17.34 -16.67 2.55
CA ALA A 730 -16.07 -16.48 1.83
C ALA A 730 -15.69 -14.99 1.63
N GLY A 731 -16.66 -14.14 1.26
CA GLY A 731 -16.46 -12.71 1.04
C GLY A 731 -16.06 -11.88 2.27
N ARG A 732 -16.06 -12.48 3.46
CA ARG A 732 -15.58 -11.87 4.71
C ARG A 732 -14.17 -12.33 5.09
N ILE A 733 -13.50 -13.08 4.22
CA ILE A 733 -12.12 -13.54 4.39
C ILE A 733 -11.27 -12.83 3.33
N ASN A 734 -10.25 -12.09 3.75
CA ASN A 734 -9.21 -11.58 2.85
C ASN A 734 -7.93 -12.39 3.07
N ILE A 735 -7.25 -12.78 1.99
CA ILE A 735 -6.05 -13.63 2.07
C ILE A 735 -4.82 -12.73 2.24
N GLY A 736 -4.00 -12.98 3.26
CA GLY A 736 -2.76 -12.25 3.49
C GLY A 736 -1.63 -12.73 2.60
N VAL A 737 -0.81 -11.80 2.10
CA VAL A 737 0.45 -12.08 1.40
C VAL A 737 1.59 -11.27 2.01
N PRO A 738 2.83 -11.82 2.08
CA PRO A 738 3.98 -11.10 2.59
C PRO A 738 4.64 -10.29 1.47
N TYR A 739 4.91 -9.01 1.69
CA TYR A 739 5.82 -8.19 0.89
C TYR A 739 7.21 -8.15 1.52
N TYR A 740 7.63 -9.29 2.07
CA TYR A 740 8.92 -9.47 2.71
C TYR A 740 9.34 -10.94 2.64
N THR A 741 10.62 -11.18 2.89
CA THR A 741 11.20 -12.52 2.94
C THR A 741 11.30 -13.07 4.35
N ARG A 742 11.43 -14.39 4.47
CA ARG A 742 12.01 -15.08 5.63
C ARG A 742 13.12 -15.99 5.13
N GLY A 743 14.17 -16.22 5.92
CA GLY A 743 15.30 -16.96 5.39
C GLY A 743 16.29 -17.56 6.39
N TRP A 744 17.04 -18.54 5.87
CA TRP A 744 18.04 -19.32 6.59
C TRP A 744 19.36 -19.32 5.84
N LYS A 745 20.45 -19.54 6.57
CA LYS A 745 21.80 -19.79 6.03
C LYS A 745 22.33 -21.13 6.48
N ASP A 746 23.42 -21.57 5.85
CA ASP A 746 24.04 -22.88 6.09
C ASP A 746 23.05 -24.05 5.92
N VAL A 747 22.11 -23.90 4.97
CA VAL A 747 21.06 -24.89 4.69
C VAL A 747 21.67 -26.19 4.17
N THR A 748 21.17 -27.31 4.69
CA THR A 748 21.56 -28.67 4.28
C THR A 748 20.37 -29.48 3.81
N GLY A 749 20.56 -30.31 2.78
CA GLY A 749 19.49 -31.10 2.19
C GLY A 749 18.46 -30.27 1.42
N GLY A 750 17.31 -30.87 1.13
CA GLY A 750 16.25 -30.26 0.34
C GLY A 750 16.55 -30.18 -1.16
N ASP A 751 15.58 -29.65 -1.92
CA ASP A 751 15.75 -29.31 -3.34
C ASP A 751 15.93 -27.80 -3.45
N HIS A 752 17.15 -27.35 -3.78
CA HIS A 752 17.53 -25.92 -3.72
C HIS A 752 17.15 -25.27 -2.38
N GLY A 753 17.34 -26.02 -1.28
CA GLY A 753 17.04 -25.63 0.10
C GLY A 753 15.59 -25.88 0.55
N LEU A 754 14.61 -26.02 -0.35
CA LEU A 754 13.23 -26.30 0.03
C LEU A 754 13.15 -27.65 0.77
N TRP A 755 12.51 -27.64 1.94
CA TRP A 755 12.43 -28.79 2.86
C TRP A 755 13.79 -29.30 3.34
N GLY A 756 14.81 -28.45 3.28
CA GLY A 756 16.10 -28.65 3.92
C GLY A 756 16.04 -28.38 5.43
N SER A 757 17.21 -28.42 6.06
CA SER A 757 17.38 -28.13 7.48
C SER A 757 18.53 -27.14 7.70
N ALA A 758 18.31 -26.19 8.60
CA ALA A 758 19.29 -25.18 9.00
C ALA A 758 19.21 -24.93 10.51
N PRO A 759 19.73 -25.84 11.35
CA PRO A 759 19.71 -25.68 12.80
C PRO A 759 20.69 -24.61 13.27
N GLY A 760 20.21 -23.67 14.10
CA GLY A 760 20.99 -22.62 14.73
C GLY A 760 21.56 -23.03 16.10
N THR A 761 22.64 -22.38 16.53
CA THR A 761 23.23 -22.56 17.86
C THR A 761 22.89 -21.42 18.84
N ASP A 762 22.65 -20.21 18.31
CA ASP A 762 22.39 -19.00 19.09
C ASP A 762 20.90 -18.65 19.03
N CYS A 763 20.09 -19.45 19.74
CA CYS A 763 18.64 -19.31 19.71
C CYS A 763 18.18 -18.01 20.39
N GLN A 764 17.32 -17.26 19.69
CA GLN A 764 16.63 -16.12 20.28
C GLN A 764 15.72 -16.59 21.43
N PRO A 765 15.56 -15.78 22.50
CA PRO A 765 14.67 -16.11 23.60
C PRO A 765 13.26 -16.51 23.13
N GLY A 766 12.78 -17.67 23.57
CA GLY A 766 11.48 -18.22 23.16
C GLY A 766 11.55 -19.22 21.99
N THR A 767 12.66 -19.29 21.28
CA THR A 767 12.92 -20.30 20.23
C THR A 767 13.77 -21.46 20.77
N GLY A 768 13.91 -22.55 20.02
CA GLY A 768 14.76 -23.68 20.43
C GLY A 768 14.17 -24.58 21.54
N ILE A 769 12.89 -24.42 21.87
CA ILE A 769 12.26 -25.10 23.03
C ILE A 769 11.75 -26.49 22.66
N VAL A 770 10.90 -26.58 21.63
CA VAL A 770 10.28 -27.83 21.17
C VAL A 770 11.07 -28.44 20.03
N ARG A 771 11.58 -27.58 19.14
CA ARG A 771 12.49 -27.91 18.04
C ARG A 771 13.71 -27.00 18.11
N PRO A 772 14.86 -27.40 17.53
CA PRO A 772 16.00 -26.50 17.39
C PRO A 772 15.57 -25.20 16.70
N CYS A 773 16.12 -24.07 17.12
CA CYS A 773 15.94 -22.82 16.40
C CYS A 773 16.63 -22.89 15.03
N GLY A 774 16.23 -22.02 14.12
CA GLY A 774 16.87 -21.90 12.82
C GLY A 774 18.15 -21.09 12.86
N ASN A 775 19.03 -21.36 11.92
CA ASN A 775 20.18 -20.53 11.59
C ASN A 775 19.73 -19.47 10.57
N GLY A 776 19.12 -18.39 11.07
CA GLY A 776 18.61 -17.31 10.22
C GLY A 776 19.69 -16.68 9.35
N ALA A 777 19.31 -16.23 8.15
CA ALA A 777 20.21 -15.45 7.31
C ALA A 777 20.48 -14.05 7.93
N VAL A 778 21.61 -13.44 7.58
CA VAL A 778 22.18 -12.24 8.21
C VAL A 778 22.80 -11.30 7.18
N GLY A 779 23.12 -10.07 7.58
CA GLY A 779 23.80 -9.06 6.77
C GLY A 779 22.97 -8.67 5.55
N ILE A 780 23.56 -8.81 4.35
CA ILE A 780 22.86 -8.52 3.08
C ILE A 780 21.60 -9.38 2.89
N ASP A 781 21.49 -10.51 3.57
CA ASP A 781 20.31 -11.37 3.49
C ASP A 781 19.20 -10.99 4.48
N ASN A 782 19.32 -9.89 5.24
CA ASN A 782 18.47 -9.62 6.40
C ASN A 782 18.38 -8.11 6.72
N ILE A 783 18.18 -7.25 5.71
CA ILE A 783 18.25 -5.79 5.88
C ILE A 783 17.11 -5.16 6.68
N TRP A 784 16.02 -5.90 6.90
CA TRP A 784 14.89 -5.51 7.76
C TRP A 784 14.89 -6.33 9.06
N HIS A 785 16.07 -6.50 9.65
CA HIS A 785 16.21 -7.18 10.91
C HIS A 785 15.73 -6.32 12.09
N ASP A 786 15.19 -6.99 13.09
CA ASP A 786 15.12 -6.44 14.44
C ASP A 786 16.50 -6.52 15.11
N GLU A 787 16.65 -5.81 16.22
CA GLU A 787 17.83 -5.91 17.07
C GLU A 787 17.59 -6.88 18.25
N THR A 788 18.62 -7.62 18.63
CA THR A 788 18.67 -8.35 19.89
C THR A 788 18.74 -7.38 21.08
N GLY A 789 18.54 -7.88 22.30
CA GLY A 789 18.58 -7.03 23.52
C GLY A 789 19.93 -6.34 23.80
N ASN A 790 21.00 -6.70 23.09
CA ASN A 790 22.31 -6.05 23.13
C ASN A 790 22.60 -5.16 21.89
N GLY A 791 21.60 -4.89 21.05
CA GLY A 791 21.71 -4.04 19.86
C GLY A 791 22.45 -4.68 18.68
N ALA A 792 22.52 -6.03 18.64
CA ALA A 792 23.08 -6.74 17.49
C ALA A 792 21.96 -7.16 16.54
N GLU A 793 22.29 -7.40 15.27
CA GLU A 793 21.35 -7.94 14.29
C GLU A 793 20.71 -9.25 14.78
N MET A 794 19.38 -9.33 14.69
CA MET A 794 18.65 -10.59 14.87
C MET A 794 18.54 -11.34 13.55
N SER A 795 19.10 -12.56 13.50
CA SER A 795 19.11 -13.38 12.30
C SER A 795 17.72 -13.90 11.91
N SER A 796 17.21 -13.46 10.75
CA SER A 796 15.85 -13.82 10.32
C SER A 796 15.66 -13.98 8.82
N GLY A 797 16.62 -13.54 8.02
CA GLY A 797 16.47 -13.50 6.57
C GLY A 797 15.33 -12.59 6.10
N THR A 798 15.05 -11.50 6.82
CA THR A 798 13.93 -10.60 6.55
C THR A 798 14.38 -9.44 5.70
N ASN A 799 13.81 -9.34 4.50
CA ASN A 799 14.09 -8.29 3.54
C ASN A 799 12.79 -7.83 2.89
N PRO A 800 12.69 -6.56 2.48
CA PRO A 800 11.66 -6.14 1.55
C PRO A 800 11.83 -6.77 0.17
N MET A 801 10.75 -6.84 -0.61
CA MET A 801 10.81 -7.46 -1.93
C MET A 801 11.67 -6.69 -2.94
N TRP A 802 11.79 -5.36 -2.83
CA TRP A 802 12.74 -4.58 -3.66
C TRP A 802 14.18 -5.04 -3.45
N HIS A 803 14.58 -5.35 -2.21
CA HIS A 803 15.92 -5.86 -1.95
C HIS A 803 16.09 -7.29 -2.45
N ALA A 804 15.11 -8.16 -2.22
CA ALA A 804 15.13 -9.52 -2.75
C ALA A 804 15.24 -9.55 -4.29
N LYS A 805 14.59 -8.62 -5.00
CA LYS A 805 14.74 -8.49 -6.46
C LYS A 805 16.16 -8.08 -6.85
N ASN A 806 16.79 -7.16 -6.12
CA ASN A 806 18.20 -6.79 -6.36
C ASN A 806 19.16 -7.97 -6.10
N LEU A 807 18.92 -8.75 -5.05
CA LEU A 807 19.66 -10.00 -4.81
C LEU A 807 19.48 -10.97 -5.99
N GLN A 808 18.27 -11.13 -6.51
CA GLN A 808 17.98 -11.96 -7.69
C GLN A 808 18.75 -11.49 -8.94
N PHE A 809 18.93 -10.19 -9.12
CA PHE A 809 19.79 -9.62 -10.17
C PHE A 809 21.29 -9.75 -9.87
N ASN A 810 21.66 -10.20 -8.67
CA ASN A 810 23.03 -10.32 -8.18
C ASN A 810 23.75 -8.97 -8.18
N LEU A 811 23.08 -7.94 -7.70
CA LEU A 811 23.60 -6.58 -7.62
C LEU A 811 23.77 -6.15 -6.16
N MET A 812 24.87 -5.45 -5.87
CA MET A 812 25.04 -4.72 -4.61
C MET A 812 24.54 -3.30 -4.84
N PRO A 813 23.38 -2.92 -4.29
CA PRO A 813 22.74 -1.65 -4.62
C PRO A 813 23.41 -0.47 -3.90
N VAL A 814 23.38 0.72 -4.52
CA VAL A 814 23.96 1.95 -3.92
C VAL A 814 23.35 2.33 -2.57
N TYR A 815 22.10 1.93 -2.30
CA TYR A 815 21.46 2.16 -1.00
C TYR A 815 22.02 1.34 0.15
N ALA A 816 22.94 0.40 -0.07
CA ALA A 816 23.45 -0.53 0.93
C ALA A 816 23.83 0.17 2.26
N LYS A 817 24.54 1.30 2.18
CA LYS A 817 24.94 2.07 3.36
C LYS A 817 23.75 2.69 4.11
N SER A 818 22.69 3.10 3.41
CA SER A 818 21.50 3.70 4.03
C SER A 818 20.69 2.70 4.86
N VAL A 819 20.81 1.41 4.53
CA VAL A 819 20.19 0.30 5.27
C VAL A 819 21.17 -0.38 6.22
N GLY A 820 22.30 0.27 6.52
CA GLY A 820 23.26 -0.19 7.53
C GLY A 820 24.28 -1.22 7.07
N LEU A 821 24.33 -1.57 5.79
CA LEU A 821 25.31 -2.54 5.27
C LEU A 821 26.70 -1.89 5.14
N THR A 822 27.71 -2.60 5.60
CA THR A 822 29.13 -2.19 5.64
C THR A 822 30.03 -3.29 5.05
N PRO A 823 29.89 -3.65 3.76
CA PRO A 823 30.61 -4.77 3.12
C PRO A 823 32.14 -4.68 3.24
N GLU A 824 32.71 -3.49 3.42
CA GLU A 824 34.13 -3.28 3.68
C GLU A 824 34.59 -3.88 5.01
N THR A 825 33.75 -3.83 6.06
CA THR A 825 34.08 -4.25 7.43
C THR A 825 33.35 -5.50 7.89
N ASP A 826 32.12 -5.72 7.43
CA ASP A 826 31.35 -6.91 7.70
C ASP A 826 31.31 -7.82 6.47
N THR A 827 31.78 -9.05 6.62
CA THR A 827 31.79 -10.02 5.52
C THR A 827 30.40 -10.56 5.18
N SER A 828 29.44 -10.51 6.10
CA SER A 828 28.06 -10.94 5.86
C SER A 828 27.27 -9.96 5.00
N ASP A 829 27.69 -8.70 4.96
CA ASP A 829 27.12 -7.64 4.12
C ASP A 829 27.58 -7.71 2.66
N ARG A 830 28.53 -8.60 2.34
CA ARG A 830 29.05 -8.77 0.98
C ARG A 830 28.12 -9.64 0.15
N LEU A 831 27.77 -9.15 -1.03
CA LEU A 831 27.20 -9.99 -2.07
C LEU A 831 28.23 -11.05 -2.51
N THR A 832 27.93 -12.31 -2.26
CA THR A 832 28.76 -13.46 -2.63
C THR A 832 27.90 -14.60 -3.16
N GLY A 833 28.42 -15.37 -4.11
CA GLY A 833 27.62 -16.38 -4.82
C GLY A 833 26.61 -15.76 -5.77
N GLN A 834 25.59 -16.54 -6.14
CA GLN A 834 24.49 -16.09 -6.99
C GLN A 834 23.16 -16.53 -6.39
N TYR A 835 22.18 -15.63 -6.37
CA TYR A 835 20.81 -15.90 -5.95
C TYR A 835 19.98 -16.31 -7.16
N ALA A 836 19.73 -17.61 -7.29
CA ALA A 836 18.87 -18.14 -8.32
C ALA A 836 17.43 -18.16 -7.81
N ARG A 837 16.50 -17.56 -8.57
CA ARG A 837 15.08 -17.73 -8.31
C ARG A 837 14.66 -19.17 -8.59
N ALA A 838 13.96 -19.76 -7.63
CA ALA A 838 13.30 -21.05 -7.75
C ALA A 838 11.80 -20.91 -7.48
N TRP A 839 11.03 -21.90 -7.94
CA TRP A 839 9.58 -21.93 -7.87
C TRP A 839 9.09 -23.35 -7.67
N ASP A 840 8.19 -23.55 -6.71
CA ASP A 840 7.50 -24.81 -6.54
C ASP A 840 6.08 -24.73 -7.13
N ALA A 841 5.78 -25.64 -8.05
CA ALA A 841 4.54 -25.63 -8.79
C ALA A 841 3.33 -26.13 -7.99
N VAL A 842 3.55 -26.84 -6.88
CA VAL A 842 2.50 -27.39 -6.02
C VAL A 842 2.09 -26.36 -4.97
N THR A 843 3.03 -25.91 -4.14
CA THR A 843 2.79 -24.93 -3.08
C THR A 843 2.49 -23.53 -3.61
N LYS A 844 2.86 -23.25 -4.87
CA LYS A 844 2.77 -21.94 -5.55
C LYS A 844 3.62 -20.87 -4.90
N THR A 845 4.84 -21.23 -4.49
CA THR A 845 5.76 -20.30 -3.82
C THR A 845 7.07 -20.16 -4.55
N SER A 846 7.60 -18.94 -4.54
CA SER A 846 8.94 -18.61 -5.03
C SER A 846 9.93 -18.48 -3.87
N TRP A 847 11.21 -18.68 -4.17
CA TRP A 847 12.30 -18.35 -3.26
C TRP A 847 13.57 -18.02 -4.03
N LEU A 848 14.56 -17.46 -3.34
CA LEU A 848 15.93 -17.33 -3.83
C LEU A 848 16.81 -18.38 -3.15
N TRP A 849 17.56 -19.11 -3.96
CA TRP A 849 18.58 -20.05 -3.50
C TRP A 849 19.97 -19.54 -3.88
N ASN A 850 20.82 -19.35 -2.88
CA ASN A 850 22.24 -19.09 -3.08
C ASN A 850 23.05 -20.33 -2.71
N ASP A 851 23.51 -21.06 -3.73
CA ASP A 851 24.21 -22.33 -3.52
C ASP A 851 25.58 -22.16 -2.84
N SER A 852 26.26 -21.04 -3.08
CA SER A 852 27.59 -20.81 -2.49
C SER A 852 27.49 -20.53 -0.99
N LYS A 853 26.51 -19.72 -0.59
CA LYS A 853 26.24 -19.38 0.81
C LYS A 853 25.38 -20.42 1.53
N LYS A 854 24.75 -21.33 0.78
CA LYS A 854 23.65 -22.19 1.24
C LYS A 854 22.56 -21.37 1.94
N VAL A 855 22.15 -20.28 1.30
CA VAL A 855 21.12 -19.36 1.80
C VAL A 855 19.82 -19.60 1.04
N PHE A 856 18.73 -19.70 1.78
CA PHE A 856 17.36 -19.78 1.28
C PHE A 856 16.60 -18.55 1.77
N LEU A 857 16.03 -17.77 0.84
CA LEU A 857 15.11 -16.67 1.16
C LEU A 857 13.76 -16.94 0.51
N SER A 858 12.74 -17.27 1.30
CA SER A 858 11.37 -17.37 0.78
C SER A 858 10.93 -16.00 0.28
N THR A 859 10.34 -15.94 -0.91
CA THR A 859 9.86 -14.69 -1.51
C THR A 859 8.37 -14.77 -1.84
N MET A 860 7.76 -13.63 -2.13
CA MET A 860 6.49 -13.53 -2.81
C MET A 860 6.68 -12.59 -4.00
N ASP A 861 6.45 -13.08 -5.21
CA ASP A 861 6.58 -12.29 -6.43
C ASP A 861 5.30 -12.31 -7.26
N GLU A 862 5.36 -11.74 -8.47
CA GLU A 862 4.20 -11.62 -9.35
C GLU A 862 3.54 -12.97 -9.67
N GLN A 863 4.33 -14.04 -9.80
CA GLN A 863 3.80 -15.37 -10.10
C GLN A 863 3.07 -15.98 -8.90
N GLY A 864 3.61 -15.79 -7.68
CA GLY A 864 2.93 -16.18 -6.45
C GLY A 864 1.63 -15.37 -6.26
N LEU A 865 1.69 -14.08 -6.55
CA LEU A 865 0.56 -13.17 -6.47
C LEU A 865 -0.57 -13.57 -7.44
N ASP A 866 -0.23 -13.94 -8.68
CA ASP A 866 -1.17 -14.49 -9.66
C ASP A 866 -1.92 -15.71 -9.14
N ALA A 867 -1.22 -16.61 -8.44
CA ALA A 867 -1.82 -17.81 -7.87
C ALA A 867 -2.78 -17.47 -6.73
N VAL A 868 -2.40 -16.55 -5.84
CA VAL A 868 -3.23 -16.12 -4.70
C VAL A 868 -4.45 -15.34 -5.16
N THR A 869 -4.32 -14.42 -6.13
CA THR A 869 -5.47 -13.67 -6.66
C THR A 869 -6.44 -14.57 -7.39
N SER A 870 -5.95 -15.51 -8.21
CA SER A 870 -6.79 -16.53 -8.86
C SER A 870 -7.55 -17.36 -7.82
N TYR A 871 -6.87 -17.83 -6.78
CA TYR A 871 -7.51 -18.57 -5.69
C TYR A 871 -8.56 -17.73 -4.94
N ALA A 872 -8.25 -16.47 -4.62
CA ALA A 872 -9.19 -15.56 -3.95
C ALA A 872 -10.46 -15.34 -4.81
N ILE A 873 -10.31 -15.24 -6.12
CA ILE A 873 -11.43 -15.11 -7.06
C ILE A 873 -12.26 -16.39 -7.08
N ASP A 874 -11.62 -17.53 -7.29
CA ASP A 874 -12.24 -18.86 -7.43
C ASP A 874 -13.00 -19.28 -6.18
N GLN A 875 -12.44 -19.04 -5.00
CA GLN A 875 -13.07 -19.34 -3.72
C GLN A 875 -14.12 -18.30 -3.28
N GLY A 876 -14.28 -17.22 -4.05
CA GLY A 876 -15.21 -16.14 -3.69
C GLY A 876 -14.78 -15.34 -2.45
N ALA A 877 -13.48 -15.29 -2.16
CA ALA A 877 -12.91 -14.53 -1.04
C ALA A 877 -13.17 -13.02 -1.16
N GLY A 878 -13.13 -12.29 -0.04
CA GLY A 878 -13.37 -10.86 -0.01
C GLY A 878 -12.32 -10.04 -0.76
N GLY A 879 -11.07 -10.53 -0.79
CA GLY A 879 -9.94 -9.85 -1.43
C GLY A 879 -8.60 -10.34 -0.88
N VAL A 880 -7.58 -9.50 -1.01
CA VAL A 880 -6.20 -9.76 -0.57
C VAL A 880 -5.73 -8.65 0.38
N MET A 881 -4.99 -9.06 1.41
CA MET A 881 -4.33 -8.20 2.39
C MET A 881 -2.80 -8.36 2.24
N MET A 882 -2.03 -7.32 2.49
CA MET A 882 -0.57 -7.34 2.37
C MET A 882 0.11 -6.79 3.63
N TRP A 883 1.15 -7.47 4.08
CA TRP A 883 2.09 -6.98 5.10
C TRP A 883 3.48 -6.89 4.46
N GLU A 884 4.12 -5.74 4.31
CA GLU A 884 3.59 -4.38 4.49
C GLU A 884 3.87 -3.53 3.25
N LEU A 885 3.16 -2.40 3.10
CA LEU A 885 3.19 -1.58 1.88
C LEU A 885 4.60 -1.10 1.49
N GLY A 886 5.47 -0.80 2.46
CA GLY A 886 6.85 -0.39 2.19
C GLY A 886 7.76 -1.51 1.67
N GLY A 887 7.24 -2.74 1.56
CA GLY A 887 7.96 -3.89 1.01
C GLY A 887 7.79 -4.07 -0.49
N ASP A 888 6.79 -3.41 -1.10
CA ASP A 888 6.53 -3.45 -2.54
C ASP A 888 7.62 -2.69 -3.32
N TYR A 889 7.79 -3.03 -4.60
CA TYR A 889 8.94 -2.60 -5.40
C TYR A 889 8.56 -2.01 -6.74
N GLN A 890 9.52 -1.36 -7.35
CA GLN A 890 9.56 -1.05 -8.78
C GLN A 890 11.00 -1.22 -9.27
N CYS A 891 11.14 -1.83 -10.44
CA CYS A 891 12.43 -1.99 -11.09
C CYS A 891 12.45 -1.18 -12.39
N PRO A 892 13.58 -0.56 -12.74
CA PRO A 892 13.77 0.01 -14.07
C PRO A 892 13.83 -1.09 -15.14
N GLU A 893 13.75 -0.69 -16.41
CA GLU A 893 13.83 -1.63 -17.53
C GLU A 893 15.19 -2.37 -17.56
N ALA A 894 16.27 -1.64 -17.32
CA ALA A 894 17.61 -2.17 -17.16
C ALA A 894 18.08 -1.97 -15.71
N VAL A 895 18.13 -3.06 -14.95
CA VAL A 895 18.57 -3.02 -13.55
C VAL A 895 20.10 -3.00 -13.48
N THR A 896 20.67 -1.92 -12.93
CA THR A 896 22.10 -1.72 -12.69
C THR A 896 22.37 -1.43 -11.20
N GLU A 897 23.64 -1.18 -10.83
CA GLU A 897 23.97 -0.79 -9.44
C GLU A 897 23.44 0.61 -9.11
N GLU A 898 23.45 1.53 -10.08
CA GLU A 898 22.99 2.92 -9.95
C GLU A 898 21.47 3.07 -10.16
N ASP A 899 20.88 2.26 -11.05
CA ASP A 899 19.45 2.23 -11.35
C ASP A 899 18.91 0.83 -11.01
N HIS A 900 18.63 0.63 -9.72
CA HIS A 900 18.27 -0.66 -9.15
C HIS A 900 16.77 -0.73 -8.80
N CYS A 901 16.27 -1.90 -8.40
CA CYS A 901 14.91 -1.96 -7.88
C CYS A 901 14.80 -1.19 -6.55
N GLY A 902 13.79 -0.34 -6.41
CA GLY A 902 13.53 0.47 -5.21
C GLY A 902 12.10 0.29 -4.71
N LEU A 903 11.70 1.10 -3.73
CA LEU A 903 10.30 1.24 -3.30
C LEU A 903 9.40 1.52 -4.50
N GLY A 904 8.25 0.85 -4.56
CA GLY A 904 7.32 1.04 -5.67
C GLY A 904 5.99 0.35 -5.49
N TYR A 905 5.27 0.17 -6.60
CA TYR A 905 3.87 -0.26 -6.60
C TYR A 905 3.60 -1.51 -7.45
N THR A 906 4.60 -2.28 -7.86
CA THR A 906 4.45 -3.38 -8.82
C THR A 906 3.42 -4.40 -8.35
N MET A 907 3.57 -4.91 -7.13
CA MET A 907 2.68 -5.95 -6.60
C MET A 907 1.31 -5.38 -6.26
N THR A 908 1.23 -4.17 -5.70
CA THR A 908 -0.04 -3.55 -5.33
C THR A 908 -0.87 -3.17 -6.56
N THR A 909 -0.23 -2.71 -7.64
CA THR A 909 -0.87 -2.44 -8.94
C THR A 909 -1.42 -3.73 -9.54
N LYS A 910 -0.62 -4.80 -9.53
CA LYS A 910 -1.06 -6.10 -10.00
C LYS A 910 -2.25 -6.63 -9.21
N LEU A 911 -2.25 -6.51 -7.88
CA LEU A 911 -3.42 -6.84 -7.05
C LEU A 911 -4.64 -6.02 -7.46
N HIS A 912 -4.48 -4.70 -7.59
CA HIS A 912 -5.56 -3.81 -7.99
C HIS A 912 -6.17 -4.24 -9.33
N ASP A 913 -5.35 -4.38 -10.37
CA ASP A 913 -5.79 -4.66 -11.73
C ASP A 913 -6.51 -6.02 -11.85
N GLN A 914 -6.05 -7.03 -11.10
CA GLN A 914 -6.66 -8.35 -11.12
C GLN A 914 -7.96 -8.43 -10.33
N LEU A 915 -8.06 -7.65 -9.25
CA LEU A 915 -9.19 -7.69 -8.32
C LEU A 915 -10.27 -6.66 -8.66
N ALA A 916 -9.91 -5.60 -9.38
CA ALA A 916 -10.82 -4.66 -10.03
C ALA A 916 -11.51 -5.35 -11.20
N GLY A 917 -12.84 -5.45 -11.17
CA GLY A 917 -13.60 -6.13 -12.22
C GLY A 917 -13.67 -7.67 -12.13
N ALA A 918 -13.05 -8.30 -11.13
CA ALA A 918 -13.11 -9.75 -10.87
C ALA A 918 -14.50 -10.34 -10.51
N GLY A 919 -15.55 -9.51 -10.59
CA GLY A 919 -16.91 -9.89 -10.24
C GLY A 919 -17.15 -10.03 -8.74
N ALA A 920 -18.42 -10.17 -8.39
CA ALA A 920 -18.88 -10.14 -7.01
C ALA A 920 -18.36 -11.35 -6.19
N TYR A 921 -17.87 -11.10 -4.98
CA TYR A 921 -17.44 -12.16 -4.07
C TYR A 921 -18.62 -12.93 -3.42
N GLY A 922 -18.30 -14.04 -2.75
CA GLY A 922 -19.25 -14.93 -2.08
C GLY A 922 -19.91 -14.28 -0.87
N ALA A 923 -21.22 -14.07 -0.93
CA ALA A 923 -21.98 -13.31 0.08
C ALA A 923 -22.98 -14.14 0.90
N SER A 924 -22.86 -15.48 0.86
CA SER A 924 -23.69 -16.38 1.66
C SER A 924 -22.84 -17.34 2.47
N ARG A 925 -23.23 -17.59 3.73
CA ARG A 925 -22.65 -18.64 4.56
C ARG A 925 -22.95 -20.04 4.05
N SER A 926 -24.03 -20.20 3.30
CA SER A 926 -24.47 -21.48 2.74
C SER A 926 -23.77 -21.87 1.43
N SER A 927 -22.99 -20.96 0.83
CA SER A 927 -22.14 -21.30 -0.32
C SER A 927 -21.25 -22.50 0.02
N GLY A 928 -21.10 -23.44 -0.92
CA GLY A 928 -20.35 -24.69 -0.70
C GLY A 928 -21.13 -25.77 0.07
N SER A 929 -22.29 -25.45 0.66
CA SER A 929 -23.16 -26.44 1.31
C SER A 929 -24.06 -27.15 0.30
N THR A 930 -24.40 -28.41 0.59
CA THR A 930 -25.37 -29.20 -0.20
C THR A 930 -26.81 -29.12 0.34
N VAL A 931 -27.07 -28.22 1.29
CA VAL A 931 -28.30 -28.20 2.07
C VAL A 931 -29.35 -27.28 1.44
N THR A 932 -30.59 -27.76 1.40
CA THR A 932 -31.76 -26.94 1.07
C THR A 932 -32.70 -26.89 2.27
N VAL A 933 -33.05 -25.70 2.74
CA VAL A 933 -34.08 -25.49 3.79
C VAL A 933 -35.45 -25.40 3.12
N THR A 934 -36.45 -26.14 3.63
CA THR A 934 -37.78 -26.25 3.00
C THR A 934 -38.92 -25.72 3.87
N SER A 935 -38.67 -25.34 5.12
CA SER A 935 -39.73 -25.04 6.10
C SER A 935 -39.47 -23.79 6.96
N GLY A 936 -38.57 -22.89 6.55
CA GLY A 936 -38.20 -21.69 7.32
C GLY A 936 -37.15 -21.98 8.41
N ALA A 937 -37.00 -21.07 9.38
CA ALA A 937 -35.99 -21.14 10.44
C ALA A 937 -36.61 -21.18 11.84
N VAL A 938 -36.14 -22.11 12.68
CA VAL A 938 -36.61 -22.30 14.06
C VAL A 938 -35.67 -21.66 15.08
N ASP A 939 -36.21 -21.26 16.23
CA ASP A 939 -35.44 -20.69 17.34
C ASP A 939 -34.75 -21.79 18.15
N VAL A 940 -33.73 -22.38 17.55
CA VAL A 940 -32.85 -23.40 18.13
C VAL A 940 -31.42 -22.95 17.91
N THR A 941 -30.55 -23.12 18.91
CA THR A 941 -29.11 -22.94 18.74
C THR A 941 -28.41 -24.28 18.63
N ALA A 942 -27.30 -24.30 17.90
CA ALA A 942 -26.33 -25.38 17.90
C ALA A 942 -24.92 -24.77 17.98
N ASP A 943 -24.12 -25.23 18.94
CA ASP A 943 -22.77 -24.72 19.18
C ASP A 943 -21.82 -25.87 19.52
N LEU A 944 -20.54 -25.74 19.15
CA LEU A 944 -19.46 -26.47 19.81
C LEU A 944 -19.09 -25.77 21.11
N VAL A 945 -19.11 -26.51 22.21
CA VAL A 945 -18.89 -26.01 23.57
C VAL A 945 -18.05 -26.99 24.39
N ASP A 946 -17.65 -26.55 25.58
CA ASP A 946 -16.91 -27.36 26.55
C ASP A 946 -15.61 -27.94 25.97
N TYR A 947 -14.88 -27.12 25.19
CA TYR A 947 -13.50 -27.43 24.83
C TYR A 947 -12.70 -27.58 26.13
N GLY A 948 -11.90 -28.65 26.25
CA GLY A 948 -11.12 -28.91 27.47
C GLY A 948 -10.24 -27.71 27.83
N SER A 949 -9.97 -27.50 29.11
CA SER A 949 -9.35 -26.26 29.62
C SER A 949 -7.82 -26.26 29.57
N LYS A 950 -7.19 -27.32 29.05
CA LYS A 950 -5.74 -27.48 28.95
C LYS A 950 -5.33 -27.78 27.52
N SER A 951 -4.11 -27.38 27.15
CA SER A 951 -3.52 -27.69 25.84
C SER A 951 -3.63 -29.18 25.47
N THR A 952 -3.37 -30.08 26.43
CA THR A 952 -3.42 -31.55 26.21
C THR A 952 -4.81 -32.08 25.86
N ASP A 953 -5.88 -31.35 26.20
CA ASP A 953 -7.26 -31.79 25.93
C ASP A 953 -7.66 -31.60 24.46
N LEU A 954 -6.78 -30.96 23.67
CA LEU A 954 -7.06 -30.55 22.30
C LEU A 954 -6.52 -31.53 21.23
N TRP A 955 -5.91 -32.65 21.64
CA TRP A 955 -5.40 -33.72 20.78
C TRP A 955 -5.97 -35.09 21.21
N PRO A 956 -7.04 -35.61 20.58
CA PRO A 956 -7.89 -34.96 19.57
C PRO A 956 -8.83 -33.92 20.19
N MET A 957 -9.52 -33.15 19.34
CA MET A 957 -10.55 -32.19 19.76
C MET A 957 -11.77 -32.95 20.27
N GLN A 958 -12.22 -32.66 21.49
CA GLN A 958 -13.32 -33.39 22.15
C GLN A 958 -14.43 -32.48 22.72
N PRO A 959 -14.97 -31.50 21.96
CA PRO A 959 -16.05 -30.67 22.45
C PRO A 959 -17.38 -31.44 22.49
N LYS A 960 -18.45 -30.74 22.88
CA LYS A 960 -19.83 -31.22 22.74
C LYS A 960 -20.57 -30.34 21.75
N VAL A 961 -21.42 -30.95 20.93
CA VAL A 961 -22.47 -30.24 20.20
C VAL A 961 -23.61 -29.98 21.18
N ARG A 962 -23.78 -28.72 21.58
CA ARG A 962 -24.88 -28.28 22.45
C ARG A 962 -26.02 -27.74 21.61
N ILE A 963 -27.18 -28.38 21.70
CA ILE A 963 -28.41 -27.98 21.03
C ILE A 963 -29.34 -27.39 22.08
N THR A 964 -29.68 -26.10 21.97
CA THR A 964 -30.62 -25.46 22.89
C THR A 964 -31.94 -25.15 22.21
N ASN A 965 -33.03 -25.62 22.80
CA ASN A 965 -34.38 -25.38 22.31
C ASN A 965 -34.92 -24.07 22.91
N ASN A 966 -34.93 -22.99 22.11
CA ASN A 966 -35.54 -21.71 22.49
C ASN A 966 -36.96 -21.54 21.94
N THR A 967 -37.53 -22.60 21.34
CA THR A 967 -38.91 -22.60 20.86
C THR A 967 -39.93 -22.74 22.00
N ASP A 968 -41.20 -22.56 21.66
CA ASP A 968 -42.33 -22.73 22.57
C ASP A 968 -42.80 -24.19 22.73
N VAL A 969 -42.24 -25.11 21.94
CA VAL A 969 -42.58 -26.54 21.94
C VAL A 969 -41.41 -27.41 22.37
N THR A 970 -41.69 -28.62 22.86
CA THR A 970 -40.64 -29.65 23.05
C THR A 970 -40.18 -30.17 21.69
N ILE A 971 -38.88 -30.33 21.49
CA ILE A 971 -38.30 -30.96 20.28
C ILE A 971 -37.96 -32.42 20.59
N GLY A 972 -38.14 -33.32 19.62
CA GLY A 972 -37.74 -34.72 19.74
C GLY A 972 -38.89 -35.65 20.16
N GLY A 973 -38.52 -36.83 20.66
CA GLY A 973 -39.45 -37.84 21.17
C GLY A 973 -40.06 -38.77 20.11
N GLY A 974 -40.12 -38.34 18.85
CA GLY A 974 -40.50 -39.17 17.69
C GLY A 974 -39.35 -39.96 17.07
N LYS A 975 -39.65 -40.83 16.08
CA LYS A 975 -38.65 -41.70 15.42
C LYS A 975 -37.73 -40.96 14.43
N ASP A 976 -38.19 -39.84 13.88
CA ASP A 976 -37.55 -39.16 12.74
C ASP A 976 -37.22 -37.70 13.07
N VAL A 977 -36.48 -37.48 14.17
CA VAL A 977 -35.92 -36.17 14.51
C VAL A 977 -34.41 -36.23 14.39
N ALA A 978 -33.85 -35.35 13.55
CA ALA A 978 -32.42 -35.32 13.27
C ALA A 978 -31.88 -33.90 13.23
N PHE A 979 -30.66 -33.73 13.73
CA PHE A 979 -29.87 -32.53 13.57
C PHE A 979 -28.75 -32.81 12.58
N ASN A 980 -28.57 -31.92 11.62
CA ASN A 980 -27.46 -32.00 10.68
C ASN A 980 -26.81 -30.64 10.54
N PHE A 981 -25.50 -30.59 10.44
CA PHE A 981 -24.70 -29.38 10.26
C PHE A 981 -23.49 -29.67 9.39
N ASP A 982 -22.85 -28.61 8.94
CA ASP A 982 -21.61 -28.65 8.19
C ASP A 982 -20.44 -28.37 9.14
N LEU A 983 -19.37 -29.14 9.00
CA LEU A 983 -18.04 -28.83 9.54
C LEU A 983 -17.08 -28.58 8.38
N PRO A 984 -16.20 -27.58 8.47
CA PRO A 984 -15.12 -27.36 7.52
C PRO A 984 -14.31 -28.61 7.21
N THR A 985 -13.86 -28.71 5.96
CA THR A 985 -12.89 -29.72 5.50
C THR A 985 -11.47 -29.50 6.00
N SER A 986 -11.23 -28.44 6.79
CA SER A 986 -10.01 -28.28 7.57
C SER A 986 -9.78 -29.41 8.58
N THR A 987 -10.79 -30.26 8.83
CA THR A 987 -10.67 -31.48 9.62
C THR A 987 -11.03 -32.71 8.80
N PRO A 988 -10.37 -33.87 8.99
CA PRO A 988 -10.72 -35.09 8.27
C PRO A 988 -12.18 -35.52 8.53
N PRO A 989 -12.79 -36.30 7.63
CA PRO A 989 -14.15 -36.83 7.84
C PRO A 989 -14.24 -37.87 8.97
N LEU A 990 -13.13 -38.19 9.64
CA LEU A 990 -13.08 -39.09 10.78
C LEU A 990 -13.68 -38.43 12.03
N ILE A 991 -14.98 -38.67 12.23
CA ILE A 991 -15.72 -38.19 13.40
C ILE A 991 -16.13 -39.36 14.28
N LYS A 992 -15.87 -39.25 15.59
CA LYS A 992 -16.26 -40.24 16.60
C LYS A 992 -17.21 -39.63 17.62
N ASP A 993 -18.02 -40.46 18.26
CA ASP A 993 -18.83 -40.07 19.41
C ASP A 993 -18.08 -40.25 20.75
N GLY A 994 -18.77 -39.99 21.87
CA GLY A 994 -18.18 -40.13 23.21
C GLY A 994 -17.80 -41.56 23.62
N GLU A 995 -18.19 -42.58 22.85
CA GLU A 995 -17.72 -43.97 23.01
C GLU A 995 -16.57 -44.32 22.05
N TRP A 996 -15.98 -43.30 21.40
CA TRP A 996 -14.89 -43.45 20.43
C TRP A 996 -15.26 -44.27 19.18
N LYS A 997 -16.54 -44.31 18.81
CA LYS A 997 -17.03 -45.06 17.64
C LYS A 997 -17.37 -44.13 16.47
N THR A 998 -16.98 -44.53 15.27
CA THR A 998 -17.46 -43.94 14.00
C THR A 998 -18.84 -44.48 13.63
N SER A 999 -19.51 -43.89 12.64
CA SER A 999 -20.79 -44.40 12.09
C SER A 999 -20.72 -45.90 11.72
N GLY A 1000 -19.65 -46.31 11.02
CA GLY A 1000 -19.43 -47.69 10.60
C GLY A 1000 -19.22 -48.67 11.76
N GLN A 1001 -18.85 -48.14 12.94
CA GLN A 1001 -18.71 -48.89 14.20
C GLN A 1001 -19.97 -48.80 15.09
N GLY A 1002 -21.07 -48.24 14.56
CA GLY A 1002 -22.32 -48.05 15.30
C GLY A 1002 -22.37 -46.79 16.17
N GLY A 1003 -21.45 -45.85 15.97
CA GLY A 1003 -21.44 -44.54 16.63
C GLY A 1003 -22.56 -43.62 16.15
N LYS A 1004 -22.84 -42.56 16.93
CA LYS A 1004 -24.00 -41.68 16.73
C LYS A 1004 -23.90 -40.79 15.48
N TRP A 1005 -22.71 -40.34 15.13
CA TRP A 1005 -22.48 -39.35 14.09
C TRP A 1005 -22.44 -39.99 12.70
N GLN A 1006 -23.34 -39.57 11.82
CA GLN A 1006 -23.31 -39.88 10.40
C GLN A 1006 -22.55 -38.80 9.66
N VAL A 1007 -21.62 -39.17 8.78
CA VAL A 1007 -20.77 -38.23 8.05
C VAL A 1007 -20.89 -38.48 6.56
N ARG A 1008 -21.12 -37.42 5.79
CA ARG A 1008 -20.97 -37.40 4.33
C ARG A 1008 -19.79 -36.49 4.01
N PRO A 1009 -18.64 -37.06 3.57
CA PRO A 1009 -17.43 -36.28 3.36
C PRO A 1009 -17.56 -35.27 2.20
N GLY A 1010 -17.02 -34.06 2.39
CA GLY A 1010 -16.73 -33.10 1.29
C GLY A 1010 -15.30 -33.20 0.76
N HIS A 1011 -14.41 -33.79 1.55
CA HIS A 1011 -13.03 -34.13 1.21
C HIS A 1011 -12.64 -35.47 1.85
N THR A 1012 -11.69 -36.18 1.26
CA THR A 1012 -11.12 -37.44 1.76
C THR A 1012 -9.71 -37.59 1.23
N GLY A 1013 -8.79 -38.09 2.06
CA GLY A 1013 -7.38 -38.25 1.73
C GLY A 1013 -6.58 -36.96 1.87
N PRO A 1014 -5.31 -36.97 1.40
CA PRO A 1014 -4.43 -35.80 1.48
C PRO A 1014 -4.95 -34.62 0.66
N ASN A 1015 -4.63 -33.40 1.11
CA ASN A 1015 -4.85 -32.15 0.37
C ASN A 1015 -3.64 -31.72 -0.48
N ALA A 1016 -2.57 -32.54 -0.49
CA ALA A 1016 -1.38 -32.30 -1.28
C ALA A 1016 -1.69 -32.22 -2.79
N GLY A 1017 -1.12 -31.23 -3.50
CA GLY A 1017 -1.18 -31.16 -4.96
C GLY A 1017 -2.43 -30.52 -5.58
N GLY A 1018 -3.46 -30.21 -4.78
CA GLY A 1018 -4.71 -29.64 -5.28
C GLY A 1018 -5.63 -28.97 -4.26
N GLY A 1019 -5.23 -28.88 -2.99
CA GLY A 1019 -6.03 -28.30 -1.92
C GLY A 1019 -7.22 -29.18 -1.50
N LEU A 1020 -8.06 -28.62 -0.64
CA LEU A 1020 -9.28 -29.26 -0.17
C LEU A 1020 -10.37 -29.21 -1.25
N SER A 1021 -10.97 -30.36 -1.55
CA SER A 1021 -11.90 -30.53 -2.68
C SER A 1021 -13.30 -29.95 -2.48
N GLY A 1022 -13.60 -29.40 -1.31
CA GLY A 1022 -14.90 -28.81 -0.98
C GLY A 1022 -14.89 -28.13 0.39
N ASP A 1023 -15.88 -27.27 0.64
CA ASP A 1023 -15.92 -26.46 1.87
C ASP A 1023 -16.20 -27.26 3.15
N PHE A 1024 -17.09 -28.26 3.06
CA PHE A 1024 -17.69 -28.86 4.25
C PHE A 1024 -17.90 -30.38 4.18
N HIS A 1025 -17.71 -31.05 5.31
CA HIS A 1025 -18.32 -32.33 5.64
C HIS A 1025 -19.72 -32.12 6.20
N ARG A 1026 -20.71 -32.88 5.70
CA ARG A 1026 -22.05 -32.90 6.31
C ARG A 1026 -22.08 -33.92 7.45
N VAL A 1027 -22.38 -33.45 8.65
CA VAL A 1027 -22.44 -34.25 9.89
C VAL A 1027 -23.88 -34.28 10.40
N GLY A 1028 -24.35 -35.46 10.81
CA GLY A 1028 -25.73 -35.65 11.24
C GLY A 1028 -25.87 -36.58 12.43
N VAL A 1029 -26.86 -36.32 13.28
CA VAL A 1029 -27.25 -37.18 14.39
C VAL A 1029 -28.76 -37.29 14.47
N LYS A 1030 -29.27 -38.50 14.64
CA LYS A 1030 -30.67 -38.75 14.98
C LYS A 1030 -30.83 -38.77 16.50
N LEU A 1031 -31.88 -38.14 17.00
CA LEU A 1031 -32.25 -38.29 18.40
C LEU A 1031 -32.77 -39.72 18.63
N ASP A 1032 -32.44 -40.30 19.79
CA ASP A 1032 -33.00 -41.59 20.20
C ASP A 1032 -34.53 -41.47 20.32
N TYR A 1033 -35.27 -42.55 20.05
CA TYR A 1033 -36.73 -42.56 20.29
C TYR A 1033 -37.02 -42.18 21.74
N CYS A 1034 -38.01 -41.31 21.95
CA CYS A 1034 -38.31 -40.66 23.23
C CYS A 1034 -37.22 -39.75 23.84
N GLN A 1035 -36.09 -39.50 23.16
CA GLN A 1035 -35.17 -38.44 23.54
C GLN A 1035 -35.74 -37.09 23.16
N ILE A 1036 -35.89 -36.22 24.15
CA ILE A 1036 -36.51 -34.90 23.99
C ILE A 1036 -35.55 -33.78 24.42
N ILE A 1037 -35.79 -32.59 23.88
CA ILE A 1037 -35.20 -31.33 24.32
C ILE A 1037 -36.35 -30.42 24.75
N PRO A 1038 -36.69 -30.36 26.05
CA PRO A 1038 -37.77 -29.49 26.53
C PRO A 1038 -37.49 -28.02 26.25
N ARG A 1039 -38.55 -27.19 26.28
CA ARG A 1039 -38.42 -25.73 26.10
C ARG A 1039 -37.40 -25.12 27.08
N GLY A 1040 -36.52 -24.27 26.57
CA GLY A 1040 -35.45 -23.61 27.35
C GLY A 1040 -34.41 -24.58 27.93
N LYS A 1041 -34.32 -25.81 27.43
CA LYS A 1041 -33.31 -26.79 27.84
C LYS A 1041 -32.35 -27.10 26.69
N SER A 1042 -31.21 -27.67 27.06
CA SER A 1042 -30.15 -28.05 26.14
C SER A 1042 -29.90 -29.56 26.16
N LEU A 1043 -29.47 -30.09 25.02
CA LEU A 1043 -28.90 -31.43 24.89
C LEU A 1043 -27.46 -31.31 24.42
N ASP A 1044 -26.55 -31.94 25.15
CA ASP A 1044 -25.14 -32.00 24.78
C ASP A 1044 -24.80 -33.39 24.23
N ILE A 1045 -24.16 -33.42 23.05
CA ILE A 1045 -23.75 -34.65 22.39
C ILE A 1045 -22.23 -34.59 22.15
N PRO A 1046 -21.42 -35.45 22.79
CA PRO A 1046 -19.97 -35.47 22.57
C PRO A 1046 -19.60 -35.75 21.12
N ILE A 1047 -18.61 -35.03 20.59
CA ILE A 1047 -18.06 -35.20 19.26
C ILE A 1047 -16.54 -35.15 19.32
N ILE A 1048 -15.87 -36.02 18.57
CA ILE A 1048 -14.41 -36.11 18.52
C ILE A 1048 -13.95 -35.96 17.07
N TYR A 1049 -12.99 -35.06 16.82
CA TYR A 1049 -12.38 -34.79 15.51
C TYR A 1049 -10.91 -34.35 15.68
N TYR A 1050 -10.12 -34.28 14.60
CA TYR A 1050 -8.66 -34.37 14.70
C TYR A 1050 -7.88 -33.08 14.39
N LEU A 1051 -8.31 -32.29 13.41
CA LEU A 1051 -7.80 -30.94 13.15
C LEU A 1051 -8.82 -29.85 13.51
N PRO A 1052 -8.39 -28.60 13.77
CA PRO A 1052 -9.31 -27.51 14.09
C PRO A 1052 -10.38 -27.31 13.01
N ALA A 1053 -11.58 -26.96 13.47
CA ALA A 1053 -12.72 -26.64 12.63
C ALA A 1053 -13.58 -25.61 13.35
N THR A 1054 -14.07 -24.61 12.63
CA THR A 1054 -15.09 -23.67 13.14
C THR A 1054 -16.50 -24.15 12.75
N GLY A 1055 -17.54 -23.70 13.44
CA GLY A 1055 -18.93 -24.14 13.24
C GLY A 1055 -19.53 -24.82 14.48
N PRO A 1056 -20.65 -25.56 14.40
CA PRO A 1056 -21.38 -25.96 13.21
C PRO A 1056 -21.95 -24.79 12.39
N VAL A 1057 -22.13 -25.00 11.09
CA VAL A 1057 -22.86 -24.09 10.18
C VAL A 1057 -23.87 -24.83 9.31
N ASN A 1058 -24.73 -24.09 8.62
CA ASN A 1058 -25.78 -24.64 7.76
C ASN A 1058 -26.61 -25.71 8.48
N THR A 1059 -26.86 -25.46 9.76
CA THR A 1059 -27.49 -26.38 10.67
C THR A 1059 -28.96 -26.51 10.30
N THR A 1060 -29.46 -27.73 10.40
CA THR A 1060 -30.86 -28.03 10.13
C THR A 1060 -31.44 -28.95 11.17
N LEU A 1061 -32.68 -28.64 11.57
CA LEU A 1061 -33.57 -29.55 12.29
C LEU A 1061 -34.47 -30.23 11.26
N SER A 1062 -34.43 -31.56 11.19
CA SER A 1062 -35.37 -32.36 10.42
C SER A 1062 -36.39 -33.01 11.36
N VAL A 1063 -37.67 -32.87 11.05
CA VAL A 1063 -38.78 -33.54 11.76
C VAL A 1063 -39.70 -34.18 10.72
N GLY A 1064 -39.61 -35.49 10.57
CA GLY A 1064 -40.26 -36.21 9.46
C GLY A 1064 -39.70 -35.73 8.11
N THR A 1065 -40.57 -35.21 7.24
CA THR A 1065 -40.19 -34.67 5.92
C THR A 1065 -39.85 -33.17 5.94
N SER A 1066 -40.15 -32.46 7.04
CA SER A 1066 -39.87 -31.03 7.16
C SER A 1066 -38.43 -30.77 7.55
N ARG A 1067 -37.80 -29.77 6.92
CA ARG A 1067 -36.42 -29.36 7.23
C ARG A 1067 -36.35 -27.85 7.48
N PHE A 1068 -35.99 -27.52 8.70
CA PHE A 1068 -35.88 -26.15 9.20
C PHE A 1068 -34.41 -25.75 9.30
N GLY A 1069 -34.07 -24.52 8.93
CA GLY A 1069 -32.81 -23.87 9.32
C GLY A 1069 -32.86 -23.39 10.78
N LEU A 1070 -31.75 -22.86 11.29
CA LEU A 1070 -31.70 -22.27 12.63
C LEU A 1070 -31.68 -20.74 12.54
N ARG A 1071 -32.50 -20.07 13.35
CA ARG A 1071 -32.56 -18.60 13.38
C ARG A 1071 -31.24 -17.99 13.85
N THR A 1072 -30.54 -18.69 14.74
CA THR A 1072 -29.30 -18.20 15.38
C THR A 1072 -28.10 -18.18 14.45
N GLU A 1073 -28.17 -18.82 13.29
CA GLU A 1073 -27.14 -18.69 12.25
C GLU A 1073 -27.17 -17.33 11.55
N ASN A 1074 -28.23 -16.54 11.78
CA ASN A 1074 -28.44 -15.20 11.22
C ASN A 1074 -28.40 -15.17 9.68
N ASN A 1075 -28.82 -16.28 9.05
CA ASN A 1075 -28.91 -16.41 7.60
C ASN A 1075 -29.90 -15.40 7.02
N ARG A 1076 -29.47 -14.65 6.01
CA ARG A 1076 -30.28 -13.62 5.34
C ARG A 1076 -31.50 -14.26 4.69
N GLY A 1077 -32.63 -13.55 4.74
CA GLY A 1077 -33.89 -14.01 4.14
C GLY A 1077 -34.58 -15.15 4.89
N SER A 1078 -34.05 -15.58 6.04
CA SER A 1078 -34.68 -16.60 6.87
C SER A 1078 -36.01 -16.10 7.46
N THR A 1079 -37.07 -16.89 7.28
CA THR A 1079 -38.40 -16.62 7.83
C THR A 1079 -38.62 -17.44 9.11
N PRO A 1080 -39.13 -16.85 10.20
CA PRO A 1080 -39.43 -17.59 11.42
C PRO A 1080 -40.45 -18.72 11.18
N ALA A 1081 -40.21 -19.87 11.79
CA ALA A 1081 -41.07 -21.04 11.76
C ALA A 1081 -41.11 -21.73 13.13
N SER A 1082 -42.19 -22.48 13.38
CA SER A 1082 -42.30 -23.36 14.55
C SER A 1082 -42.20 -24.82 14.11
N PRO A 1083 -41.36 -25.64 14.76
CA PRO A 1083 -41.32 -27.06 14.46
C PRO A 1083 -42.57 -27.76 15.01
N PRO A 1084 -42.94 -28.95 14.50
CA PRO A 1084 -43.99 -29.77 15.11
C PRO A 1084 -43.65 -30.08 16.58
N ALA A 1085 -44.65 -29.99 17.46
CA ALA A 1085 -44.48 -30.32 18.87
C ALA A 1085 -44.11 -31.81 19.03
N GLY A 1086 -42.96 -32.05 19.65
CA GLY A 1086 -42.46 -33.37 20.00
C GLY A 1086 -43.08 -33.93 21.29
N GLY A 1087 -42.72 -35.16 21.62
CA GLY A 1087 -43.17 -35.85 22.83
C GLY A 1087 -42.87 -37.33 22.82
N CYS A 1088 -42.74 -37.93 24.01
CA CYS A 1088 -42.47 -39.36 24.16
C CYS A 1088 -43.76 -40.16 24.31
N SER A 1089 -43.97 -41.14 23.43
CA SER A 1089 -45.13 -42.05 23.45
C SER A 1089 -44.85 -43.41 24.11
N ALA A 1090 -43.70 -43.58 24.78
CA ALA A 1090 -43.36 -44.83 25.46
C ALA A 1090 -44.38 -45.21 26.55
N PRO A 1091 -44.79 -46.49 26.63
CA PRO A 1091 -45.66 -47.00 27.70
C PRO A 1091 -44.96 -47.01 29.07
N THR A 1092 -45.71 -47.15 30.16
CA THR A 1092 -45.13 -47.36 31.50
C THR A 1092 -44.50 -48.75 31.61
N TRP A 1093 -43.37 -48.89 32.33
CA TRP A 1093 -42.73 -50.18 32.55
C TRP A 1093 -43.63 -51.16 33.31
N VAL A 1094 -43.70 -52.40 32.81
CA VAL A 1094 -44.44 -53.53 33.40
C VAL A 1094 -43.47 -54.69 33.66
N SER A 1095 -43.45 -55.20 34.89
CA SER A 1095 -42.51 -56.24 35.33
C SER A 1095 -42.69 -57.60 34.63
N SER A 1096 -43.93 -57.95 34.25
CA SER A 1096 -44.25 -59.23 33.62
C SER A 1096 -43.95 -59.28 32.12
N MET A 1097 -43.70 -58.14 31.47
CA MET A 1097 -43.40 -58.09 30.04
C MET A 1097 -41.93 -58.38 29.77
N THR A 1098 -41.66 -59.08 28.66
CA THR A 1098 -40.31 -59.25 28.12
C THR A 1098 -40.05 -58.15 27.09
N TYR A 1099 -38.91 -57.48 27.24
CA TYR A 1099 -38.41 -56.43 26.37
C TYR A 1099 -37.17 -56.95 25.65
N ASP A 1100 -37.29 -57.29 24.37
CA ASP A 1100 -36.23 -57.86 23.52
C ASP A 1100 -35.96 -56.95 22.32
N PRO A 1101 -34.97 -56.04 22.41
CA PRO A 1101 -34.67 -55.09 21.33
C PRO A 1101 -34.20 -55.77 20.04
N ALA A 1102 -33.87 -57.07 20.05
CA ALA A 1102 -33.55 -57.82 18.84
C ALA A 1102 -34.80 -58.30 18.08
N LYS A 1103 -35.97 -58.31 18.71
CA LYS A 1103 -37.22 -58.88 18.14
C LYS A 1103 -38.40 -57.92 18.15
N GLN A 1104 -38.37 -56.88 18.97
CA GLN A 1104 -39.44 -55.92 19.15
C GLN A 1104 -39.03 -54.54 18.59
N PRO A 1105 -39.99 -53.74 18.10
CA PRO A 1105 -39.72 -52.38 17.67
C PRO A 1105 -39.33 -51.50 18.86
N VAL A 1106 -38.63 -50.39 18.60
CA VAL A 1106 -38.07 -49.53 19.66
C VAL A 1106 -39.14 -48.96 20.60
N GLU A 1107 -40.39 -48.82 20.14
CA GLU A 1107 -41.51 -48.31 20.95
C GLU A 1107 -41.93 -49.28 22.05
N ASP A 1108 -41.81 -50.58 21.79
CA ASP A 1108 -42.24 -51.63 22.71
C ASP A 1108 -41.17 -51.96 23.74
N VAL A 1109 -39.90 -51.65 23.43
CA VAL A 1109 -38.74 -51.85 24.32
C VAL A 1109 -38.26 -50.58 25.02
N THR A 1110 -38.98 -49.48 24.83
CA THR A 1110 -38.74 -48.20 25.51
C THR A 1110 -39.91 -47.93 26.46
N VAL A 1111 -39.62 -47.63 27.72
CA VAL A 1111 -40.62 -47.53 28.79
C VAL A 1111 -40.42 -46.30 29.67
N LYS A 1112 -41.49 -45.78 30.24
CA LYS A 1112 -41.49 -44.76 31.29
C LYS A 1112 -41.46 -45.43 32.66
N TYR A 1113 -40.48 -45.06 33.49
CA TYR A 1113 -40.39 -45.52 34.87
C TYR A 1113 -39.74 -44.45 35.75
N ASN A 1114 -40.37 -44.15 36.88
CA ASN A 1114 -39.90 -43.18 37.88
C ASN A 1114 -39.51 -41.80 37.30
N GLY A 1115 -40.39 -41.22 36.47
CA GLY A 1115 -40.17 -39.92 35.83
C GLY A 1115 -39.16 -39.90 34.67
N ASN A 1116 -38.56 -41.05 34.33
CA ASN A 1116 -37.56 -41.18 33.28
C ASN A 1116 -38.02 -42.15 32.18
N VAL A 1117 -37.39 -42.05 31.01
CA VAL A 1117 -37.54 -42.98 29.90
C VAL A 1117 -36.32 -43.88 29.83
N TRP A 1118 -36.56 -45.18 29.66
CA TRP A 1118 -35.55 -46.22 29.62
C TRP A 1118 -35.73 -47.08 28.38
N LYS A 1119 -34.64 -47.53 27.77
CA LYS A 1119 -34.64 -48.45 26.62
C LYS A 1119 -33.90 -49.72 26.99
N ALA A 1120 -34.46 -50.89 26.71
CA ALA A 1120 -33.76 -52.16 26.95
C ALA A 1120 -32.51 -52.25 26.05
N LYS A 1121 -31.35 -52.61 26.64
CA LYS A 1121 -30.09 -52.87 25.92
C LYS A 1121 -30.06 -54.26 25.30
N TRP A 1122 -30.68 -55.24 25.95
CA TRP A 1122 -30.82 -56.63 25.51
C TRP A 1122 -32.10 -57.22 26.10
N SER A 1123 -32.44 -58.46 25.70
CA SER A 1123 -33.63 -59.17 26.20
C SER A 1123 -33.69 -59.19 27.72
N THR A 1124 -34.73 -58.60 28.31
CA THR A 1124 -34.93 -58.53 29.76
C THR A 1124 -36.39 -58.67 30.16
N GLN A 1125 -36.66 -59.26 31.32
CA GLN A 1125 -37.98 -59.38 31.95
C GLN A 1125 -37.81 -59.25 33.46
N GLY A 1126 -38.73 -58.56 34.15
CA GLY A 1126 -38.70 -58.41 35.61
C GLY A 1126 -37.62 -57.49 36.19
N HIS A 1127 -36.58 -57.11 35.43
CA HIS A 1127 -35.55 -56.17 35.89
C HIS A 1127 -36.09 -54.74 35.91
N ILE A 1128 -36.04 -54.09 37.07
CA ILE A 1128 -36.55 -52.72 37.27
C ILE A 1128 -35.55 -51.71 36.69
N PRO A 1129 -35.97 -50.78 35.81
CA PRO A 1129 -35.06 -49.78 35.24
C PRO A 1129 -34.38 -48.90 36.31
N GLY A 1130 -33.06 -48.75 36.19
CA GLY A 1130 -32.25 -47.85 37.03
C GLY A 1130 -31.98 -48.38 38.44
N THR A 1131 -32.05 -49.70 38.64
CA THR A 1131 -31.81 -50.34 39.95
C THR A 1131 -30.58 -51.25 39.97
N GLY A 1132 -29.91 -51.43 38.82
CA GLY A 1132 -28.65 -52.16 38.74
C GLY A 1132 -27.54 -51.43 39.51
N THR A 1133 -26.74 -52.19 40.27
CA THR A 1133 -25.58 -51.67 41.00
C THR A 1133 -24.36 -51.45 40.11
N ASP A 1134 -24.42 -51.94 38.88
CA ASP A 1134 -23.36 -51.88 37.87
C ASP A 1134 -23.94 -51.33 36.55
N PRO A 1135 -23.49 -50.15 36.09
CA PRO A 1135 -23.96 -49.53 34.84
C PRO A 1135 -23.76 -50.41 33.60
N ASP A 1136 -22.71 -51.23 33.58
CA ASP A 1136 -22.37 -52.06 32.42
C ASP A 1136 -23.32 -53.26 32.31
N HIS A 1137 -23.79 -53.78 33.46
CA HIS A 1137 -24.73 -54.91 33.56
C HIS A 1137 -26.20 -54.52 33.76
N GLU A 1138 -26.51 -53.24 33.96
CA GLU A 1138 -27.88 -52.73 34.03
C GLU A 1138 -28.60 -53.00 32.68
N PRO A 1139 -29.70 -53.77 32.58
CA PRO A 1139 -30.34 -54.07 31.29
C PRO A 1139 -31.01 -52.87 30.62
N TRP A 1140 -31.20 -51.75 31.33
CA TRP A 1140 -31.87 -50.55 30.83
C TRP A 1140 -30.92 -49.38 30.60
N LYS A 1141 -30.94 -48.81 29.40
CA LYS A 1141 -30.27 -47.53 29.08
C LYS A 1141 -31.21 -46.38 29.42
N LEU A 1142 -30.77 -45.44 30.25
CA LEU A 1142 -31.48 -44.18 30.47
C LEU A 1142 -31.48 -43.35 29.17
N ILE A 1143 -32.66 -42.97 28.68
CA ILE A 1143 -32.81 -42.08 27.53
C ILE A 1143 -32.92 -40.62 27.97
N GLY A 1144 -33.58 -40.36 29.10
CA GLY A 1144 -33.76 -39.02 29.64
C GLY A 1144 -35.05 -38.89 30.46
N PRO A 1145 -35.49 -37.66 30.78
CA PRO A 1145 -36.74 -37.42 31.48
C PRO A 1145 -37.96 -37.79 30.61
N ALA A 1146 -39.05 -38.23 31.25
CA ALA A 1146 -40.29 -38.59 30.56
C ALA A 1146 -41.18 -37.40 30.16
N SER A 1147 -40.86 -36.20 30.66
CA SER A 1147 -41.56 -34.94 30.40
C SER A 1147 -40.60 -33.76 30.43
#